data_AF-J7J0L7-F1
#
_entry.id   AF-J7J0L7-F1
#
_cell.length_a   1.000
_cell.length_b   1.000
_cell.length_c   1.000
_cell.angle_alpha   90.00
_cell.angle_beta   90.00
_cell.angle_gamma   90.00
#
_symmetry.space_group_name_H-M   'P 1'
#
loop_
_entity.id
_entity.type
_entity.pdbx_description
1 polymer ?
#
loop_
_entity_poly.entity_id
_entity_poly.type
_entity_poly.pdbx_seq_one_letter_code
_entity_poly.pdbx_strand_id
1 'polypeptide(L)'
;MIRTQRKFCFLNPTKKNFILSLFLMSLFLFTCPLIASASAYTVRIAGYDKYQTAAAISQQGWPNGADAAILAYGEDYPDALSAGPLAHKYNAPILLTDSYTLNSDTAAELKRLKVKKVYIIGGQAVISNEVQKQLTAMKIPTERLAGQDRYETSLLVAQAVGLSKGAFVTTGMNYPDALSIGPIAAANEMPILLVPPTELTPTQKDFLAKTKISSAVIVAGYYDLSDNVLNQFPEYELISGYDAYDRNIKLIKRFSGDLNLDTVYVSTGGSFSDGLAASALAQKEKNPIILLQGNTIPYTTLPFIQSKLISKFFILGGTGVISSSTESTLAELPAEIESVADVTDSIIEQQKYEPPKTVTATKSDGSTEEVPVTWTLSSVQTLKSGTYRFEGRVKNYSDSVFLKLTIYPKASKAENITAEIILGESYDFPETVEVAMSDGSSETYPVTWNTKIVPLNKAGSYSFQGTIEGLTQKITLTLKVSEDAKITFTDSELHSAVRRKLHKSSSESIYKSDVLDITSLNFRNDDITDLTGLEYFVNLKTLDVGNNQLTKIAALGKLKNLRTLKLNDNGLKDVSALKTLTSLTYLDISDNYITNFTPLKGLTQLTTLYLDDNEPFDDVDGYTPDYSPIRAYYDNLDKKDFSL
;
A
#
# COMPACT_ATOMS: atom_id res chain seq x y z
N MET A 1 65.07 42.90 34.42
CA MET A 1 65.25 44.35 34.65
C MET A 1 63.88 45.01 34.56
N ILE A 2 63.48 45.73 35.62
CA ILE A 2 62.32 46.66 35.76
C ILE A 2 60.94 46.01 35.48
N ARG A 3 60.08 45.62 36.42
CA ARG A 3 59.71 45.98 37.82
C ARG A 3 59.00 47.34 38.00
N THR A 4 57.67 47.28 38.14
CA THR A 4 56.78 48.20 38.90
C THR A 4 55.41 47.51 39.06
N GLN A 5 55.18 46.66 40.06
CA GLN A 5 54.60 46.93 41.40
C GLN A 5 53.42 47.91 41.49
N ARG A 6 52.27 47.39 41.96
CA ARG A 6 51.44 47.83 43.12
C ARG A 6 50.36 46.76 43.36
N LYS A 7 50.53 45.81 44.30
CA LYS A 7 50.05 45.81 45.72
C LYS A 7 48.65 46.41 45.92
N PHE A 8 47.68 45.59 46.33
CA PHE A 8 47.08 45.61 47.68
C PHE A 8 46.28 44.32 47.97
N CYS A 9 46.44 43.81 49.19
CA CYS A 9 45.82 42.61 49.78
C CYS A 9 44.55 42.96 50.59
N PHE A 10 43.83 41.88 50.96
CA PHE A 10 42.78 41.75 52.00
C PHE A 10 41.37 42.20 51.57
N LEU A 11 40.26 41.51 51.87
CA LEU A 11 39.90 40.43 52.81
C LEU A 11 38.62 39.71 52.29
N ASN A 12 38.52 38.40 52.57
CA ASN A 12 37.31 37.54 52.54
C ASN A 12 36.21 38.09 53.51
N PRO A 13 34.95 37.57 53.62
CA PRO A 13 34.32 36.40 52.97
C PRO A 13 32.81 36.50 52.59
N THR A 14 32.36 35.52 51.79
CA THR A 14 31.03 34.84 51.78
C THR A 14 29.68 35.56 51.59
N LYS A 15 28.96 35.03 50.57
CA LYS A 15 27.51 34.76 50.47
C LYS A 15 26.54 35.94 50.36
N LYS A 16 26.03 36.20 49.15
CA LYS A 16 24.65 35.88 48.72
C LYS A 16 24.37 36.45 47.32
N ASN A 17 23.79 35.59 46.49
CA ASN A 17 23.10 35.78 45.22
C ASN A 17 22.75 37.22 44.82
N PHE A 18 23.22 37.64 43.64
CA PHE A 18 22.45 38.52 42.77
C PHE A 18 22.63 38.13 41.31
N ILE A 19 21.49 37.99 40.65
CA ILE A 19 21.26 37.54 39.29
C ILE A 19 21.86 38.56 38.31
N LEU A 20 22.62 38.10 37.31
CA LEU A 20 22.76 38.84 36.05
C LEU A 20 22.79 37.87 34.87
N SER A 21 21.71 37.96 34.11
CA SER A 21 21.42 37.26 32.86
C SER A 21 22.51 37.47 31.81
N LEU A 22 23.09 36.38 31.30
CA LEU A 22 23.68 36.35 29.98
C LEU A 22 22.79 35.53 29.06
N PHE A 23 22.21 36.23 28.07
CA PHE A 23 21.41 35.68 26.98
C PHE A 23 22.29 34.73 26.16
N LEU A 24 22.16 33.42 26.38
CA LEU A 24 22.62 32.40 25.44
C LEU A 24 21.58 32.33 24.32
N MET A 25 21.77 33.13 23.27
CA MET A 25 21.01 32.99 22.04
C MET A 25 21.54 31.73 21.35
N SER A 26 20.88 30.60 21.62
CA SER A 26 21.10 29.35 20.89
C SER A 26 20.73 29.59 19.43
N LEU A 27 21.76 29.73 18.59
CA LEU A 27 21.62 29.64 17.16
C LEU A 27 21.23 28.19 16.85
N PHE A 28 19.93 27.89 16.89
CA PHE A 28 19.38 26.72 16.22
C PHE A 28 19.60 26.94 14.72
N LEU A 29 20.77 26.52 14.24
CA LEU A 29 20.93 26.19 12.83
C LEU A 29 19.95 25.04 12.60
N PHE A 30 18.75 25.38 12.13
CA PHE A 30 17.97 24.46 11.32
C PHE A 30 18.84 24.13 10.12
N THR A 31 19.69 23.11 10.25
CA THR A 31 20.14 22.38 9.08
C THR A 31 18.90 21.67 8.57
N CYS A 32 18.15 22.36 7.71
CA CYS A 32 17.29 21.68 6.77
C CYS A 32 18.18 20.62 6.13
N PRO A 33 17.92 19.31 6.28
CA PRO A 33 18.67 18.34 5.50
C PRO A 33 18.52 18.79 4.05
N LEU A 34 19.65 19.09 3.40
CA LEU A 34 19.67 19.17 1.96
C LEU A 34 19.23 17.79 1.50
N ILE A 35 17.95 17.65 1.17
CA ILE A 35 17.46 16.53 0.38
C ILE A 35 18.15 16.73 -0.96
N ALA A 36 19.29 16.06 -1.14
CA ALA A 36 19.95 15.98 -2.42
C ALA A 36 19.11 15.05 -3.29
N SER A 37 17.99 15.57 -3.79
CA SER A 37 17.25 14.95 -4.89
C SER A 37 18.13 14.98 -6.13
N ALA A 38 18.21 13.86 -6.82
CA ALA A 38 18.98 13.78 -8.06
C ALA A 38 18.19 14.46 -9.17
N SER A 39 18.74 15.53 -9.74
CA SER A 39 18.22 16.12 -10.98
C SER A 39 18.12 15.06 -12.08
N ALA A 40 17.22 15.28 -13.04
CA ALA A 40 17.07 14.36 -14.16
C ALA A 40 18.40 14.24 -14.90
N TYR A 41 18.81 13.02 -15.24
CA TYR A 41 20.08 12.84 -15.94
C TYR A 41 19.88 12.86 -17.45
N THR A 42 20.85 13.44 -18.18
CA THR A 42 20.82 13.52 -19.64
C THR A 42 21.75 12.49 -20.27
N VAL A 43 21.33 11.95 -21.41
CA VAL A 43 22.17 11.10 -22.27
C VAL A 43 22.08 11.62 -23.69
N ARG A 44 23.20 12.07 -24.24
CA ARG A 44 23.27 12.52 -25.63
C ARG A 44 23.53 11.35 -26.58
N ILE A 45 22.74 11.26 -27.65
CA ILE A 45 22.95 10.34 -28.76
C ILE A 45 23.20 11.17 -30.02
N ALA A 46 24.43 11.18 -30.50
CA ALA A 46 24.85 12.01 -31.62
C ALA A 46 26.05 11.41 -32.37
N GLY A 47 26.12 11.69 -33.67
CA GLY A 47 27.32 11.54 -34.51
C GLY A 47 27.81 12.88 -35.03
N TYR A 48 28.82 12.87 -35.91
CA TYR A 48 29.28 14.10 -36.59
C TYR A 48 28.20 14.69 -37.49
N ASP A 49 27.42 13.81 -38.13
CA ASP A 49 26.30 14.14 -38.99
C ASP A 49 25.07 13.27 -38.67
N LYS A 50 24.01 13.47 -39.45
CA LYS A 50 22.74 12.75 -39.34
C LYS A 50 22.86 11.24 -39.56
N TYR A 51 23.77 10.79 -40.42
CA TYR A 51 23.95 9.37 -40.76
C TYR A 51 24.56 8.65 -39.55
N GLN A 52 25.57 9.27 -38.96
CA GLN A 52 26.20 8.76 -37.75
C GLN A 52 25.29 8.88 -36.52
N THR A 53 24.48 9.93 -36.40
CA THR A 53 23.46 10.02 -35.35
C THR A 53 22.44 8.88 -35.48
N ALA A 54 21.96 8.58 -36.69
CA ALA A 54 21.06 7.45 -36.92
C ALA A 54 21.73 6.10 -36.58
N ALA A 55 23.02 5.93 -36.91
CA ALA A 55 23.78 4.75 -36.50
C ALA A 55 23.95 4.65 -34.97
N ALA A 56 24.20 5.76 -34.27
CA ALA A 56 24.31 5.80 -32.81
C ALA A 56 22.97 5.46 -32.13
N ILE A 57 21.85 5.97 -32.66
CA ILE A 57 20.49 5.60 -32.22
C ILE A 57 20.25 4.09 -32.41
N SER A 58 20.68 3.55 -33.56
CA SER A 58 20.61 2.11 -33.83
C SER A 58 21.43 1.28 -32.85
N GLN A 59 22.65 1.73 -32.51
CA GLN A 59 23.51 1.04 -31.53
C GLN A 59 22.90 1.05 -30.13
N GLN A 60 22.26 2.14 -29.73
CA GLN A 60 21.57 2.26 -28.45
C GLN A 60 20.36 1.31 -28.36
N GLY A 61 19.55 1.24 -29.43
CA GLY A 61 18.32 0.43 -29.43
C GLY A 61 18.50 -1.04 -29.75
N TRP A 62 19.52 -1.38 -30.55
CA TRP A 62 19.75 -2.72 -31.10
C TRP A 62 21.22 -3.16 -30.90
N PRO A 63 21.71 -3.22 -29.65
CA PRO A 63 23.09 -3.59 -29.38
C PRO A 63 23.42 -5.00 -29.88
N ASN A 64 22.44 -5.91 -29.86
CA ASN A 64 22.58 -7.32 -30.23
C ASN A 64 22.22 -7.62 -31.71
N GLY A 65 21.87 -6.60 -32.49
CA GLY A 65 21.44 -6.75 -33.88
C GLY A 65 19.92 -6.59 -34.10
N ALA A 66 19.51 -6.60 -35.36
CA ALA A 66 18.11 -6.48 -35.79
C ALA A 66 17.88 -7.30 -37.07
N ASP A 67 16.73 -7.97 -37.17
CA ASP A 67 16.39 -8.77 -38.35
C ASP A 67 16.07 -7.90 -39.58
N ALA A 68 15.59 -6.68 -39.35
CA ALA A 68 15.29 -5.72 -40.40
C ALA A 68 15.85 -4.33 -40.07
N ALA A 69 16.02 -3.50 -41.10
CA ALA A 69 16.23 -2.07 -40.97
C ALA A 69 15.31 -1.31 -41.95
N ILE A 70 14.90 -0.11 -41.56
CA ILE A 70 14.20 0.82 -42.44
C ILE A 70 15.23 1.80 -42.99
N LEU A 71 15.24 2.01 -44.31
CA LEU A 71 16.17 2.91 -44.98
C LEU A 71 15.40 4.09 -45.57
N ALA A 72 15.77 5.30 -45.16
CA ALA A 72 15.28 6.57 -45.68
C ALA A 72 16.43 7.38 -46.28
N TYR A 73 16.14 8.38 -47.13
CA TYR A 73 17.17 9.33 -47.61
C TYR A 73 17.51 10.31 -46.44
N GLY A 74 18.65 11.03 -46.47
CA GLY A 74 19.17 11.82 -45.32
C GLY A 74 19.04 13.37 -45.34
N GLU A 75 18.93 14.00 -46.50
CA GLU A 75 18.59 15.43 -46.75
C GLU A 75 17.11 15.92 -46.61
N ASP A 76 16.18 15.71 -47.57
CA ASP A 76 14.77 16.21 -47.58
C ASP A 76 13.68 15.13 -47.85
N TYR A 77 13.06 14.52 -46.81
CA TYR A 77 12.13 13.36 -46.96
C TYR A 77 10.79 13.52 -46.25
N PRO A 78 9.79 14.02 -46.96
CA PRO A 78 8.42 13.77 -46.55
C PRO A 78 8.05 12.28 -46.54
N ASP A 79 8.61 11.47 -47.44
CA ASP A 79 8.26 10.05 -47.63
C ASP A 79 8.50 9.22 -46.36
N ALA A 80 9.54 9.57 -45.62
CA ALA A 80 9.99 8.83 -44.45
C ALA A 80 9.26 9.23 -43.15
N LEU A 81 8.47 10.32 -43.15
CA LEU A 81 7.76 10.79 -41.95
C LEU A 81 6.73 9.78 -41.43
N SER A 82 6.27 8.86 -42.30
CA SER A 82 5.36 7.78 -41.94
C SER A 82 6.05 6.49 -41.46
N ALA A 83 7.37 6.44 -41.45
CA ALA A 83 8.14 5.21 -41.25
C ALA A 83 8.21 4.72 -39.79
N GLY A 84 7.93 5.59 -38.80
CA GLY A 84 8.01 5.24 -37.37
C GLY A 84 7.21 3.99 -36.98
N PRO A 85 5.89 3.92 -37.29
CA PRO A 85 5.08 2.73 -37.02
C PRO A 85 5.56 1.47 -37.75
N LEU A 86 6.13 1.61 -38.96
CA LEU A 86 6.68 0.48 -39.69
C LEU A 86 7.96 -0.06 -39.02
N ALA A 87 8.81 0.84 -38.54
CA ALA A 87 9.99 0.51 -37.76
C ALA A 87 9.62 -0.24 -36.48
N HIS A 88 8.55 0.18 -35.80
CA HIS A 88 7.99 -0.54 -34.66
C HIS A 88 7.54 -1.95 -35.02
N LYS A 89 6.72 -2.10 -36.07
CA LYS A 89 6.19 -3.40 -36.51
C LYS A 89 7.28 -4.45 -36.73
N TYR A 90 8.43 -4.03 -37.26
CA TYR A 90 9.56 -4.93 -37.53
C TYR A 90 10.65 -4.90 -36.45
N ASN A 91 10.45 -4.16 -35.35
CA ASN A 91 11.47 -3.91 -34.32
C ASN A 91 12.82 -3.55 -34.96
N ALA A 92 12.81 -2.55 -35.84
CA ALA A 92 13.90 -2.21 -36.74
C ALA A 92 14.38 -0.77 -36.52
N PRO A 93 15.68 -0.47 -36.61
CA PRO A 93 16.17 0.90 -36.64
C PRO A 93 15.80 1.59 -37.96
N ILE A 94 15.66 2.92 -37.92
CA ILE A 94 15.62 3.77 -39.11
C ILE A 94 17.03 4.31 -39.36
N LEU A 95 17.60 3.95 -40.51
CA LEU A 95 18.91 4.41 -40.98
C LEU A 95 18.74 5.32 -42.20
N LEU A 96 19.72 6.18 -42.41
CA LEU A 96 19.70 7.20 -43.47
C LEU A 96 20.72 6.87 -44.56
N THR A 97 20.44 7.22 -45.81
CA THR A 97 21.37 7.04 -46.94
C THR A 97 21.42 8.31 -47.79
N ASP A 98 22.39 8.43 -48.68
CA ASP A 98 22.36 9.42 -49.78
C ASP A 98 21.53 8.90 -50.96
N SER A 99 21.25 9.77 -51.93
CA SER A 99 20.35 9.43 -53.06
C SER A 99 20.92 8.39 -54.03
N TYR A 100 22.22 8.48 -54.33
CA TYR A 100 22.90 7.61 -55.30
C TYR A 100 23.85 6.60 -54.66
N THR A 101 24.27 6.84 -53.42
CA THR A 101 25.28 6.05 -52.75
C THR A 101 24.75 5.58 -51.40
N LEU A 102 24.94 4.30 -51.10
CA LEU A 102 24.69 3.81 -49.75
C LEU A 102 25.73 4.45 -48.83
N ASN A 103 25.27 5.29 -47.90
CA ASN A 103 26.16 5.96 -46.96
C ASN A 103 27.05 4.93 -46.23
N SER A 104 28.34 5.23 -46.05
CA SER A 104 29.31 4.28 -45.50
C SER A 104 29.04 3.90 -44.05
N ASP A 105 28.59 4.83 -43.21
CA ASP A 105 28.26 4.57 -41.81
C ASP A 105 27.00 3.70 -41.73
N THR A 106 26.00 3.97 -42.58
CA THR A 106 24.82 3.12 -42.71
C THR A 106 25.17 1.72 -43.22
N ALA A 107 26.05 1.59 -44.21
CA ALA A 107 26.51 0.28 -44.69
C ALA A 107 27.24 -0.51 -43.59
N ALA A 108 28.05 0.17 -42.77
CA ALA A 108 28.72 -0.44 -41.62
C ALA A 108 27.71 -0.87 -40.56
N GLU A 109 26.72 -0.03 -40.26
CA GLU A 109 25.70 -0.32 -39.25
C GLU A 109 24.77 -1.47 -39.68
N LEU A 110 24.35 -1.53 -40.95
CA LEU A 110 23.60 -2.68 -41.49
C LEU A 110 24.35 -4.01 -41.31
N LYS A 111 25.68 -4.00 -41.49
CA LYS A 111 26.53 -5.18 -41.25
C LYS A 111 26.62 -5.52 -39.77
N ARG A 112 26.81 -4.52 -38.89
CA ARG A 112 26.84 -4.71 -37.43
C ARG A 112 25.54 -5.34 -36.93
N LEU A 113 24.41 -4.83 -37.44
CA LEU A 113 23.07 -5.31 -37.10
C LEU A 113 22.78 -6.73 -37.62
N LYS A 114 23.50 -7.18 -38.65
CA LYS A 114 23.28 -8.45 -39.36
C LYS A 114 21.86 -8.57 -39.91
N VAL A 115 21.37 -7.47 -40.51
CA VAL A 115 20.00 -7.43 -41.04
C VAL A 115 19.78 -8.50 -42.11
N LYS A 116 18.58 -9.09 -42.10
CA LYS A 116 18.12 -10.05 -43.10
C LYS A 116 17.29 -9.38 -44.20
N LYS A 117 16.80 -8.16 -43.94
CA LYS A 117 15.98 -7.41 -44.90
C LYS A 117 16.08 -5.90 -44.65
N VAL A 118 16.05 -5.12 -45.72
CA VAL A 118 15.93 -3.66 -45.66
C VAL A 118 14.65 -3.20 -46.33
N TYR A 119 13.87 -2.38 -45.63
CA TYR A 119 12.69 -1.72 -46.19
C TYR A 119 13.08 -0.31 -46.62
N ILE A 120 13.06 -0.04 -47.93
CA ILE A 120 13.40 1.26 -48.51
C ILE A 120 12.13 2.09 -48.58
N ILE A 121 12.10 3.24 -47.90
CA ILE A 121 10.96 4.16 -47.90
C ILE A 121 11.26 5.35 -48.79
N GLY A 122 10.49 5.48 -49.87
CA GLY A 122 10.65 6.54 -50.86
C GLY A 122 11.02 6.03 -52.25
N GLY A 123 10.65 6.82 -53.25
CA GLY A 123 10.79 6.49 -54.67
C GLY A 123 12.24 6.45 -55.17
N GLN A 124 12.42 6.02 -56.42
CA GLN A 124 13.74 5.98 -57.05
C GLN A 124 14.37 7.36 -57.28
N ALA A 125 13.54 8.42 -57.30
CA ALA A 125 14.00 9.80 -57.42
C ALA A 125 14.75 10.29 -56.17
N VAL A 126 14.43 9.72 -55.00
CA VAL A 126 15.01 10.08 -53.70
C VAL A 126 16.05 9.05 -53.27
N ILE A 127 15.77 7.76 -53.42
CA ILE A 127 16.72 6.67 -53.18
C ILE A 127 16.83 5.84 -54.45
N SER A 128 17.85 6.11 -55.26
CA SER A 128 18.04 5.48 -56.56
C SER A 128 18.17 3.95 -56.50
N ASN A 129 18.05 3.31 -57.66
CA ASN A 129 18.33 1.88 -57.79
C ASN A 129 19.81 1.55 -57.51
N GLU A 130 20.71 2.53 -57.52
CA GLU A 130 22.13 2.31 -57.28
C GLU A 130 22.40 2.01 -55.80
N VAL A 131 21.65 2.63 -54.89
CA VAL A 131 21.65 2.25 -53.46
C VAL A 131 21.12 0.82 -53.30
N GLN A 132 20.04 0.46 -54.00
CA GLN A 132 19.47 -0.88 -53.94
C GLN A 132 20.42 -1.95 -54.50
N LYS A 133 21.18 -1.64 -55.57
CA LYS A 133 22.26 -2.50 -56.09
C LYS A 133 23.37 -2.68 -55.06
N GLN A 134 23.76 -1.64 -54.33
CA GLN A 134 24.76 -1.74 -53.26
C GLN A 134 24.29 -2.64 -52.10
N LEU A 135 23.02 -2.52 -51.68
CA LEU A 135 22.42 -3.44 -50.70
C LEU A 135 22.36 -4.89 -51.20
N THR A 136 22.03 -5.07 -52.48
CA THR A 136 22.01 -6.40 -53.12
C THR A 136 23.42 -7.01 -53.19
N ALA A 137 24.45 -6.21 -53.49
CA ALA A 137 25.84 -6.64 -53.47
C ALA A 137 26.30 -7.05 -52.06
N MET A 138 25.73 -6.43 -51.02
CA MET A 138 25.89 -6.84 -49.62
C MET A 138 25.08 -8.09 -49.25
N LYS A 139 24.35 -8.70 -50.20
CA LYS A 139 23.45 -9.86 -50.02
C LYS A 139 22.30 -9.60 -49.04
N ILE A 140 21.83 -8.35 -48.99
CA ILE A 140 20.70 -7.94 -48.16
C ILE A 140 19.47 -7.78 -49.06
N PRO A 141 18.44 -8.65 -48.92
CA PRO A 141 17.16 -8.47 -49.58
C PRO A 141 16.52 -7.11 -49.27
N THR A 142 15.89 -6.50 -50.26
CA THR A 142 15.24 -5.19 -50.11
C THR A 142 13.77 -5.25 -50.52
N GLU A 143 12.91 -4.56 -49.79
CA GLU A 143 11.54 -4.26 -50.19
C GLU A 143 11.37 -2.74 -50.24
N ARG A 144 10.81 -2.20 -51.33
CA ARG A 144 10.60 -0.76 -51.46
C ARG A 144 9.12 -0.43 -51.30
N LEU A 145 8.82 0.49 -50.38
CA LEU A 145 7.50 1.08 -50.19
C LEU A 145 7.56 2.53 -50.69
N ALA A 146 7.01 2.76 -51.88
CA ALA A 146 7.08 4.06 -52.54
C ALA A 146 5.93 4.25 -53.53
N GLY A 147 5.23 5.37 -53.42
CA GLY A 147 4.25 5.83 -54.39
C GLY A 147 4.82 6.90 -55.32
N GLN A 148 3.95 7.57 -56.08
CA GLN A 148 4.35 8.70 -56.93
C GLN A 148 4.82 9.91 -56.11
N ASP A 149 4.30 10.06 -54.90
CA ASP A 149 4.61 11.14 -53.98
C ASP A 149 4.60 10.67 -52.51
N ARG A 150 4.79 11.63 -51.60
CA ARG A 150 4.78 11.42 -50.14
C ARG A 150 3.45 10.87 -49.62
N TYR A 151 2.35 11.24 -50.26
CA TYR A 151 1.01 10.87 -49.84
C TYR A 151 0.77 9.40 -50.16
N GLU A 152 1.02 8.99 -51.40
CA GLU A 152 0.91 7.59 -51.81
C GLU A 152 1.92 6.69 -51.10
N THR A 153 3.15 7.17 -50.87
CA THR A 153 4.14 6.45 -50.06
C THR A 153 3.60 6.20 -48.65
N SER A 154 3.00 7.20 -48.00
CA SER A 154 2.40 7.02 -46.68
C SER A 154 1.23 6.01 -46.67
N LEU A 155 0.46 5.90 -47.75
CA LEU A 155 -0.59 4.87 -47.88
C LEU A 155 -0.01 3.46 -47.94
N LEU A 156 1.07 3.26 -48.71
CA LEU A 156 1.74 1.95 -48.81
C LEU A 156 2.38 1.55 -47.49
N VAL A 157 2.99 2.50 -46.79
CA VAL A 157 3.49 2.28 -45.42
C VAL A 157 2.34 1.95 -44.48
N ALA A 158 1.21 2.65 -44.58
CA ALA A 158 0.04 2.38 -43.75
C ALA A 158 -0.56 0.99 -43.97
N GLN A 159 -0.63 0.52 -45.22
CA GLN A 159 -1.01 -0.85 -45.54
C GLN A 159 -0.04 -1.87 -44.94
N ALA A 160 1.26 -1.59 -45.03
CA ALA A 160 2.29 -2.46 -44.48
C ALA A 160 2.26 -2.52 -42.95
N VAL A 161 1.87 -1.43 -42.26
CA VAL A 161 1.68 -1.37 -40.81
C VAL A 161 0.39 -2.11 -40.41
N GLY A 162 -0.73 -1.75 -41.02
CA GLY A 162 -2.08 -2.21 -40.70
C GLY A 162 -2.96 -1.06 -40.22
N LEU A 163 -4.27 -1.12 -40.48
CA LEU A 163 -5.22 0.00 -40.26
C LEU A 163 -6.36 -0.34 -39.30
N SER A 164 -6.36 -1.54 -38.72
CA SER A 164 -7.45 -2.03 -37.87
C SER A 164 -7.62 -1.26 -36.57
N LYS A 165 -6.61 -0.50 -36.14
CA LYS A 165 -6.62 0.33 -34.92
C LYS A 165 -6.87 1.81 -35.20
N GLY A 166 -7.23 2.18 -36.43
CA GLY A 166 -7.36 3.56 -36.88
C GLY A 166 -6.07 4.09 -37.54
N ALA A 167 -5.96 5.41 -37.70
CA ALA A 167 -4.77 6.06 -38.24
C ALA A 167 -4.51 7.44 -37.63
N PHE A 168 -3.25 7.84 -37.55
CA PHE A 168 -2.88 9.24 -37.36
C PHE A 168 -2.86 9.94 -38.71
N VAL A 169 -3.27 11.20 -38.75
CA VAL A 169 -3.31 12.01 -39.97
C VAL A 169 -2.63 13.35 -39.72
N THR A 170 -1.76 13.77 -40.62
CA THR A 170 -1.16 15.10 -40.58
C THR A 170 -0.84 15.60 -41.98
N THR A 171 -0.58 16.89 -42.12
CA THR A 171 -0.20 17.46 -43.41
C THR A 171 1.14 16.90 -43.88
N GLY A 172 1.26 16.59 -45.18
CA GLY A 172 2.55 16.24 -45.76
C GLY A 172 3.45 17.44 -46.04
N MET A 173 3.01 18.67 -45.76
CA MET A 173 3.74 19.90 -46.12
C MET A 173 4.79 20.32 -45.10
N ASN A 174 4.68 19.86 -43.85
CA ASN A 174 5.65 20.09 -42.78
C ASN A 174 5.96 18.75 -42.07
N TYR A 175 6.98 18.75 -41.23
CA TYR A 175 7.46 17.55 -40.53
C TYR A 175 7.28 17.55 -39.00
N PRO A 176 7.22 18.68 -38.26
CA PRO A 176 7.15 18.64 -36.79
C PRO A 176 5.98 17.84 -36.23
N ASP A 177 4.80 17.91 -36.87
CA ASP A 177 3.62 17.16 -36.43
C ASP A 177 3.82 15.65 -36.65
N ALA A 178 4.32 15.25 -37.83
CA ALA A 178 4.62 13.85 -38.11
C ALA A 178 5.71 13.28 -37.20
N LEU A 179 6.75 14.05 -36.88
CA LEU A 179 7.78 13.67 -35.91
C LEU A 179 7.20 13.46 -34.51
N SER A 180 6.29 14.35 -34.09
CA SER A 180 5.59 14.25 -32.81
C SER A 180 4.72 13.00 -32.75
N ILE A 181 4.08 12.67 -33.87
CA ILE A 181 3.21 11.49 -34.01
C ILE A 181 4.02 10.19 -33.97
N GLY A 182 5.21 10.14 -34.57
CA GLY A 182 6.01 8.92 -34.78
C GLY A 182 5.99 7.90 -33.63
N PRO A 183 6.55 8.25 -32.44
CA PRO A 183 6.59 7.34 -31.30
C PRO A 183 5.21 6.93 -30.77
N ILE A 184 4.24 7.85 -30.83
CA ILE A 184 2.89 7.65 -30.29
C ILE A 184 2.07 6.75 -31.22
N ALA A 185 2.15 6.97 -32.52
CA ALA A 185 1.55 6.12 -33.54
C ALA A 185 2.12 4.70 -33.49
N ALA A 186 3.44 4.58 -33.34
CA ALA A 186 4.10 3.30 -33.11
C ALA A 186 3.58 2.60 -31.84
N ALA A 187 3.53 3.30 -30.69
CA ALA A 187 3.06 2.74 -29.43
C ALA A 187 1.58 2.29 -29.46
N ASN A 188 0.78 2.89 -30.34
CA ASN A 188 -0.62 2.55 -30.57
C ASN A 188 -0.84 1.58 -31.75
N GLU A 189 0.24 1.15 -32.42
CA GLU A 189 0.20 0.33 -33.64
C GLU A 189 -0.72 0.91 -34.73
N MET A 190 -0.72 2.25 -34.83
CA MET A 190 -1.47 2.99 -35.84
C MET A 190 -0.50 3.55 -36.89
N PRO A 191 -0.85 3.54 -38.18
CA PRO A 191 -0.04 4.16 -39.22
C PRO A 191 -0.21 5.68 -39.22
N ILE A 192 0.69 6.36 -39.93
CA ILE A 192 0.62 7.81 -40.19
C ILE A 192 0.26 8.01 -41.65
N LEU A 193 -0.84 8.72 -41.90
CA LEU A 193 -1.27 9.16 -43.22
C LEU A 193 -0.87 10.62 -43.41
N LEU A 194 -0.12 10.89 -44.46
CA LEU A 194 0.17 12.26 -44.88
C LEU A 194 -0.92 12.70 -45.86
N VAL A 195 -1.46 13.91 -45.67
CA VAL A 195 -2.51 14.45 -46.54
C VAL A 195 -2.13 15.83 -47.09
N PRO A 196 -2.61 16.20 -48.30
CA PRO A 196 -2.51 17.57 -48.78
C PRO A 196 -3.38 18.52 -47.93
N PRO A 197 -3.04 19.82 -47.82
CA PRO A 197 -3.80 20.79 -47.03
C PRO A 197 -5.24 21.01 -47.50
N THR A 198 -5.48 21.00 -48.81
CA THR A 198 -6.74 21.51 -49.39
C THR A 198 -7.70 20.41 -49.82
N GLU A 199 -7.21 19.31 -50.37
CA GLU A 199 -8.03 18.21 -50.87
C GLU A 199 -7.20 16.92 -50.96
N LEU A 200 -7.80 15.78 -50.60
CA LEU A 200 -7.17 14.47 -50.79
C LEU A 200 -6.95 14.17 -52.28
N THR A 201 -5.83 13.53 -52.60
CA THR A 201 -5.57 13.03 -53.96
C THR A 201 -6.61 11.98 -54.37
N PRO A 202 -6.86 11.76 -55.68
CA PRO A 202 -7.74 10.69 -56.14
C PRO A 202 -7.37 9.32 -55.55
N THR A 203 -6.07 8.99 -55.51
CA THR A 203 -5.55 7.75 -54.92
C THR A 203 -5.91 7.62 -53.44
N GLN A 204 -5.84 8.71 -52.66
CA GLN A 204 -6.22 8.70 -51.25
C GLN A 204 -7.72 8.52 -51.04
N LYS A 205 -8.56 9.19 -51.84
CA LYS A 205 -10.02 9.01 -51.78
C LYS A 205 -10.41 7.56 -52.07
N ASP A 206 -9.84 6.99 -53.13
CA ASP A 206 -10.06 5.58 -53.49
C ASP A 206 -9.59 4.62 -52.40
N PHE A 207 -8.46 4.93 -51.77
CA PHE A 207 -7.92 4.13 -50.67
C PHE A 207 -8.83 4.14 -49.44
N LEU A 208 -9.30 5.32 -49.01
CA LEU A 208 -10.20 5.46 -47.86
C LEU A 208 -11.58 4.84 -48.11
N ALA A 209 -12.07 4.90 -49.35
CA ALA A 209 -13.32 4.24 -49.73
C ALA A 209 -13.24 2.70 -49.61
N LYS A 210 -12.08 2.11 -49.90
CA LYS A 210 -11.85 0.66 -49.83
C LYS A 210 -11.44 0.19 -48.43
N THR A 211 -10.70 1.02 -47.71
CA THR A 211 -10.07 0.69 -46.43
C THR A 211 -10.71 1.53 -45.35
N LYS A 212 -11.86 1.09 -44.85
CA LYS A 212 -12.61 1.83 -43.83
C LYS A 212 -11.74 2.03 -42.58
N ILE A 213 -11.35 3.28 -42.30
CA ILE A 213 -10.65 3.67 -41.08
C ILE A 213 -11.70 3.97 -40.02
N SER A 214 -11.72 3.20 -38.93
CA SER A 214 -12.74 3.30 -37.88
C SER A 214 -12.60 4.51 -36.98
N SER A 215 -11.39 5.07 -36.86
CA SER A 215 -11.07 6.25 -36.06
C SER A 215 -9.80 6.91 -36.58
N ALA A 216 -9.77 8.24 -36.57
CA ALA A 216 -8.59 9.02 -36.93
C ALA A 216 -8.19 9.99 -35.82
N VAL A 217 -6.88 10.19 -35.64
CA VAL A 217 -6.34 11.27 -34.80
C VAL A 217 -5.58 12.21 -35.71
N ILE A 218 -6.13 13.40 -35.91
CA ILE A 218 -5.59 14.40 -36.82
C ILE A 218 -4.75 15.38 -35.99
N VAL A 219 -3.48 15.55 -36.35
CA VAL A 219 -2.59 16.53 -35.72
C VAL A 219 -2.22 17.58 -36.76
N ALA A 220 -2.77 18.77 -36.62
CA ALA A 220 -2.61 19.87 -37.56
C ALA A 220 -2.96 21.20 -36.88
N GLY A 221 -2.41 22.32 -37.36
CA GLY A 221 -2.86 23.65 -36.95
C GLY A 221 -4.30 23.94 -37.41
N TYR A 222 -4.94 24.94 -36.81
CA TYR A 222 -6.36 25.29 -37.04
C TYR A 222 -6.74 25.52 -38.50
N TYR A 223 -5.77 25.92 -39.33
CA TYR A 223 -5.98 26.24 -40.75
C TYR A 223 -5.04 25.44 -41.67
N ASP A 224 -4.36 24.43 -41.13
CA ASP A 224 -3.40 23.62 -41.91
C ASP A 224 -4.11 22.63 -42.85
N LEU A 225 -5.34 22.23 -42.51
CA LEU A 225 -6.19 21.32 -43.31
C LEU A 225 -7.58 21.95 -43.53
N SER A 226 -8.12 21.81 -44.74
CA SER A 226 -9.46 22.28 -45.08
C SER A 226 -10.55 21.30 -44.60
N ASP A 227 -11.79 21.78 -44.51
CA ASP A 227 -12.96 20.92 -44.25
C ASP A 227 -13.12 19.82 -45.30
N ASN A 228 -12.68 20.05 -46.55
CA ASN A 228 -12.73 19.03 -47.59
C ASN A 228 -11.85 17.82 -47.26
N VAL A 229 -10.76 18.02 -46.52
CA VAL A 229 -9.87 16.96 -46.04
C VAL A 229 -10.42 16.35 -44.77
N LEU A 230 -10.80 17.17 -43.78
CA LEU A 230 -11.30 16.70 -42.48
C LEU A 230 -12.56 15.84 -42.65
N ASN A 231 -13.50 16.24 -43.50
CA ASN A 231 -14.75 15.51 -43.74
C ASN A 231 -14.57 14.14 -44.42
N GLN A 232 -13.35 13.78 -44.86
CA GLN A 232 -13.04 12.43 -45.36
C GLN A 232 -12.83 11.43 -44.20
N PHE A 233 -12.68 11.92 -42.97
CA PHE A 233 -12.53 11.12 -41.77
C PHE A 233 -13.74 11.40 -40.86
N PRO A 234 -14.84 10.63 -40.94
CA PRO A 234 -16.09 10.98 -40.24
C PRO A 234 -15.99 10.88 -38.71
N GLU A 235 -15.12 10.01 -38.19
CA GLU A 235 -14.85 9.82 -36.76
C GLU A 235 -13.40 10.21 -36.47
N TYR A 236 -13.16 11.50 -36.22
CA TYR A 236 -11.81 12.02 -35.96
C TYR A 236 -11.72 12.86 -34.68
N GLU A 237 -10.58 12.74 -34.01
CA GLU A 237 -10.14 13.67 -32.97
C GLU A 237 -9.11 14.63 -33.55
N LEU A 238 -9.35 15.95 -33.48
CA LEU A 238 -8.39 16.96 -33.91
C LEU A 238 -7.57 17.46 -32.72
N ILE A 239 -6.26 17.23 -32.77
CA ILE A 239 -5.27 17.81 -31.86
C ILE A 239 -4.63 19.00 -32.56
N SER A 240 -5.11 20.20 -32.23
CA SER A 240 -4.64 21.46 -32.80
C SER A 240 -3.98 22.37 -31.75
N GLY A 241 -3.24 23.37 -32.22
CA GLY A 241 -2.46 24.27 -31.39
C GLY A 241 -1.87 25.44 -32.15
N TYR A 242 -1.35 26.40 -31.40
CA TYR A 242 -0.84 27.67 -31.92
C TYR A 242 0.35 27.48 -32.86
N ASP A 243 1.22 26.53 -32.54
CA ASP A 243 2.36 26.11 -33.33
C ASP A 243 2.61 24.61 -33.15
N ALA A 244 3.63 24.09 -33.84
CA ALA A 244 3.99 22.68 -33.78
C ALA A 244 4.44 22.21 -32.38
N TYR A 245 4.99 23.10 -31.56
CA TYR A 245 5.50 22.76 -30.23
C TYR A 245 4.35 22.64 -29.22
N ASP A 246 3.36 23.54 -29.30
CA ASP A 246 2.09 23.40 -28.57
C ASP A 246 1.36 22.11 -28.95
N ARG A 247 1.28 21.79 -30.24
CA ARG A 247 0.68 20.53 -30.72
C ARG A 247 1.44 19.30 -30.23
N ASN A 248 2.77 19.33 -30.24
CA ASN A 248 3.61 18.27 -29.67
C ASN A 248 3.25 18.00 -28.20
N ILE A 249 3.16 19.05 -27.37
CA ILE A 249 2.79 18.90 -25.95
C ILE A 249 1.35 18.44 -25.76
N LYS A 250 0.38 18.98 -26.53
CA LYS A 250 -1.02 18.54 -26.46
C LYS A 250 -1.19 17.08 -26.84
N LEU A 251 -0.47 16.64 -27.88
CA LEU A 251 -0.43 15.25 -28.30
C LEU A 251 0.13 14.35 -27.18
N ILE A 252 1.27 14.70 -26.59
CA ILE A 252 1.86 13.94 -25.47
C ILE A 252 0.89 13.89 -24.27
N LYS A 253 0.25 15.02 -23.91
CA LYS A 253 -0.74 15.06 -22.82
C LYS A 253 -1.92 14.12 -23.09
N ARG A 254 -2.45 14.14 -24.31
CA ARG A 254 -3.58 13.31 -24.74
C ARG A 254 -3.30 11.81 -24.62
N PHE A 255 -2.06 11.39 -24.85
CA PHE A 255 -1.62 10.00 -24.79
C PHE A 255 -0.80 9.67 -23.54
N SER A 256 -0.82 10.52 -22.51
CA SER A 256 0.01 10.34 -21.31
C SER A 256 -0.23 9.01 -20.59
N GLY A 257 -1.44 8.45 -20.65
CA GLY A 257 -1.75 7.12 -20.09
C GLY A 257 -1.12 5.95 -20.85
N ASP A 258 -0.75 6.15 -22.12
CA ASP A 258 -0.14 5.14 -22.98
C ASP A 258 1.39 5.31 -23.08
N LEU A 259 1.93 6.40 -22.52
CA LEU A 259 3.33 6.80 -22.65
C LEU A 259 4.08 6.67 -21.33
N ASN A 260 5.34 6.25 -21.43
CA ASN A 260 6.28 6.32 -20.33
C ASN A 260 6.95 7.70 -20.34
N LEU A 261 6.49 8.58 -19.45
CA LEU A 261 7.02 9.95 -19.30
C LEU A 261 8.22 10.06 -18.37
N ASP A 262 8.65 8.96 -17.72
CA ASP A 262 9.85 8.97 -16.88
C ASP A 262 11.13 9.13 -17.71
N THR A 263 11.12 8.68 -18.97
CA THR A 263 12.17 8.94 -19.95
C THR A 263 11.59 9.68 -21.15
N VAL A 264 12.26 10.77 -21.56
CA VAL A 264 11.81 11.63 -22.66
C VAL A 264 12.93 11.82 -23.67
N TYR A 265 12.61 11.68 -24.96
CA TYR A 265 13.52 12.03 -26.04
C TYR A 265 13.34 13.49 -26.43
N VAL A 266 14.43 14.18 -26.75
CA VAL A 266 14.41 15.60 -27.09
C VAL A 266 15.14 15.79 -28.42
N SER A 267 14.45 16.38 -29.39
CA SER A 267 14.99 16.75 -30.71
C SER A 267 14.66 18.20 -31.03
N THR A 268 15.43 18.82 -31.91
CA THR A 268 14.96 20.06 -32.56
C THR A 268 13.75 19.76 -33.44
N GLY A 269 12.79 20.67 -33.49
CA GLY A 269 11.69 20.68 -34.46
C GLY A 269 12.05 21.41 -35.76
N GLY A 270 13.25 22.01 -35.87
CA GLY A 270 13.73 22.69 -37.08
C GLY A 270 14.59 21.82 -38.01
N SER A 271 14.93 20.59 -37.59
CA SER A 271 15.59 19.57 -38.39
C SER A 271 15.01 18.21 -38.01
N PHE A 272 14.76 17.34 -38.99
CA PHE A 272 13.92 16.15 -38.79
C PHE A 272 14.69 14.83 -38.68
N SER A 273 15.94 14.76 -39.15
CA SER A 273 16.68 13.49 -39.31
C SER A 273 16.87 12.75 -37.99
N ASP A 274 17.25 13.47 -36.94
CA ASP A 274 17.59 12.89 -35.64
C ASP A 274 16.33 12.43 -34.91
N GLY A 275 15.27 13.24 -34.93
CA GLY A 275 13.95 12.90 -34.40
C GLY A 275 13.30 11.72 -35.14
N LEU A 276 13.44 11.65 -36.47
CA LEU A 276 12.93 10.55 -37.27
C LEU A 276 13.61 9.24 -36.89
N ALA A 277 14.95 9.20 -36.88
CA ALA A 277 15.70 8.01 -36.49
C ALA A 277 15.33 7.58 -35.05
N ALA A 278 15.21 8.55 -34.14
CA ALA A 278 14.84 8.31 -32.76
C ALA A 278 13.41 7.82 -32.58
N SER A 279 12.48 8.09 -33.51
CA SER A 279 11.10 7.60 -33.42
C SER A 279 11.03 6.08 -33.29
N ALA A 280 11.94 5.36 -33.96
CA ALA A 280 12.07 3.91 -33.86
C ALA A 280 12.63 3.43 -32.51
N LEU A 281 13.45 4.25 -31.85
CA LEU A 281 14.03 3.96 -30.55
C LEU A 281 13.08 4.30 -29.40
N ALA A 282 12.53 5.52 -29.41
CA ALA A 282 11.66 6.05 -28.35
C ALA A 282 10.42 5.17 -28.12
N GLN A 283 9.86 4.60 -29.18
CA GLN A 283 8.70 3.71 -29.07
C GLN A 283 8.98 2.41 -28.29
N LYS A 284 10.22 1.93 -28.19
CA LYS A 284 10.54 0.62 -27.58
C LYS A 284 10.10 0.54 -26.11
N GLU A 285 10.14 1.66 -25.42
CA GLU A 285 9.65 1.81 -24.05
C GLU A 285 8.46 2.79 -23.97
N LYS A 286 7.79 3.05 -25.10
CA LYS A 286 6.67 3.99 -25.24
C LYS A 286 6.99 5.41 -24.77
N ASN A 287 8.21 5.89 -25.02
CA ASN A 287 8.61 7.25 -24.65
C ASN A 287 8.17 8.26 -25.72
N PRO A 288 7.79 9.48 -25.31
CA PRO A 288 7.54 10.56 -26.26
C PRO A 288 8.85 11.18 -26.78
N ILE A 289 8.71 11.93 -27.88
CA ILE A 289 9.70 12.92 -28.32
C ILE A 289 9.13 14.32 -28.06
N ILE A 290 9.81 15.13 -27.25
CA ILE A 290 9.58 16.56 -27.10
C ILE A 290 10.40 17.31 -28.16
N LEU A 291 9.77 18.28 -28.83
CA LEU A 291 10.43 19.12 -29.82
C LEU A 291 10.86 20.48 -29.22
N LEU A 292 12.11 20.87 -29.49
CA LEU A 292 12.64 22.21 -29.20
C LEU A 292 12.58 23.11 -30.42
N GLN A 293 12.47 24.43 -30.21
CA GLN A 293 12.56 25.40 -31.29
C GLN A 293 14.04 25.73 -31.55
N GLY A 294 14.67 24.94 -32.42
CA GLY A 294 16.13 24.99 -32.58
C GLY A 294 16.80 24.53 -31.29
N ASN A 295 17.55 25.43 -30.66
CA ASN A 295 18.20 25.19 -29.36
C ASN A 295 17.40 25.74 -28.16
N THR A 296 16.20 26.27 -28.38
CA THR A 296 15.41 26.95 -27.34
C THR A 296 14.24 26.08 -26.89
N ILE A 297 14.00 26.02 -25.58
CA ILE A 297 12.84 25.36 -24.99
C ILE A 297 11.60 26.23 -25.25
N PRO A 298 10.59 25.75 -26.01
CA PRO A 298 9.39 26.52 -26.29
C PRO A 298 8.62 26.88 -25.01
N TYR A 299 7.95 28.03 -25.03
CA TYR A 299 7.16 28.50 -23.89
C TYR A 299 6.07 27.51 -23.44
N THR A 300 5.49 26.76 -24.38
CA THR A 300 4.48 25.73 -24.09
C THR A 300 5.06 24.43 -23.54
N THR A 301 6.33 24.14 -23.86
CA THR A 301 7.07 22.96 -23.41
C THR A 301 7.58 23.09 -21.98
N LEU A 302 8.05 24.29 -21.61
CA LEU A 302 8.60 24.56 -20.29
C LEU A 302 7.67 24.15 -19.11
N PRO A 303 6.42 24.64 -19.02
CA PRO A 303 5.52 24.26 -17.92
C PRO A 303 5.12 22.79 -17.97
N PHE A 304 5.14 22.15 -19.15
CA PHE A 304 4.90 20.71 -19.23
C PHE A 304 6.02 19.94 -18.55
N ILE A 305 7.29 20.21 -18.90
CA ILE A 305 8.45 19.54 -18.28
C ILE A 305 8.45 19.78 -16.77
N GLN A 306 8.24 21.04 -16.34
CA GLN A 306 8.24 21.41 -14.92
C GLN A 306 7.15 20.71 -14.10
N SER A 307 6.06 20.28 -14.71
CA SER A 307 4.97 19.59 -14.03
C SER A 307 5.16 18.07 -13.91
N LYS A 308 6.20 17.49 -14.53
CA LYS A 308 6.37 16.04 -14.70
C LYS A 308 7.57 15.49 -13.95
N LEU A 309 7.41 14.30 -13.40
CA LEU A 309 8.48 13.50 -12.79
C LEU A 309 9.30 12.78 -13.88
N ILE A 310 10.07 13.54 -14.65
CA ILE A 310 10.97 13.00 -15.68
C ILE A 310 12.32 12.70 -15.02
N SER A 311 12.79 11.45 -15.10
CA SER A 311 14.11 11.07 -14.56
C SER A 311 15.23 11.11 -15.58
N LYS A 312 14.89 11.01 -16.87
CA LYS A 312 15.87 10.90 -17.94
C LYS A 312 15.48 11.68 -19.19
N PHE A 313 16.45 12.39 -19.75
CA PHE A 313 16.38 12.92 -21.11
C PHE A 313 17.36 12.23 -22.05
N PHE A 314 16.90 11.81 -23.21
CA PHE A 314 17.75 11.49 -24.35
C PHE A 314 17.83 12.69 -25.29
N ILE A 315 19.00 13.33 -25.37
CA ILE A 315 19.23 14.47 -26.25
C ILE A 315 19.70 13.97 -27.60
N LEU A 316 18.94 14.29 -28.66
CA LEU A 316 19.19 13.82 -30.01
C LEU A 316 19.94 14.88 -30.81
N GLY A 317 21.04 14.47 -31.44
CA GLY A 317 21.87 15.34 -32.26
C GLY A 317 23.02 16.00 -31.51
N GLY A 318 23.97 16.53 -32.28
CA GLY A 318 25.19 17.16 -31.78
C GLY A 318 24.95 18.48 -31.04
N THR A 319 25.98 19.00 -30.40
CA THR A 319 25.93 20.26 -29.64
C THR A 319 25.67 21.50 -30.51
N GLY A 320 25.89 21.41 -31.82
CA GLY A 320 25.50 22.44 -32.78
C GLY A 320 23.98 22.54 -33.04
N VAL A 321 23.22 21.51 -32.66
CA VAL A 321 21.75 21.46 -32.79
C VAL A 321 21.09 21.79 -31.46
N ILE A 322 21.48 21.07 -30.40
CA ILE A 322 21.07 21.32 -29.01
C ILE A 322 22.34 21.49 -28.18
N SER A 323 22.63 22.70 -27.72
CA SER A 323 23.83 23.04 -26.96
C SER A 323 23.90 22.31 -25.62
N SER A 324 25.11 22.18 -25.08
CA SER A 324 25.32 21.64 -23.73
C SER A 324 24.62 22.48 -22.66
N SER A 325 24.48 23.79 -22.85
CA SER A 325 23.75 24.65 -21.91
C SER A 325 22.26 24.32 -21.86
N THR A 326 21.62 24.12 -23.02
CA THR A 326 20.21 23.72 -23.08
C THR A 326 20.01 22.33 -22.51
N GLU A 327 20.93 21.39 -22.77
CA GLU A 327 20.95 20.07 -22.14
C GLU A 327 20.99 20.17 -20.61
N SER A 328 21.90 20.97 -20.04
CA SER A 328 21.95 21.17 -18.59
C SER A 328 20.67 21.82 -18.04
N THR A 329 20.10 22.80 -18.74
CA THR A 329 18.81 23.37 -18.34
C THR A 329 17.71 22.32 -18.31
N LEU A 330 17.61 21.44 -19.33
CA LEU A 330 16.60 20.39 -19.37
C LEU A 330 16.68 19.44 -18.15
N ALA A 331 17.88 19.11 -17.70
CA ALA A 331 18.11 18.24 -16.53
C ALA A 331 17.52 18.82 -15.23
N GLU A 332 17.47 20.14 -15.10
CA GLU A 332 17.07 20.85 -13.88
C GLU A 332 15.59 21.25 -13.86
N LEU A 333 14.89 21.13 -14.99
CA LEU A 333 13.50 21.59 -15.11
C LEU A 333 12.43 20.68 -14.48
N PRO A 334 12.51 19.33 -14.53
CA PRO A 334 11.44 18.45 -14.06
C PRO A 334 11.07 18.67 -12.60
N ALA A 335 9.83 18.34 -12.26
CA ALA A 335 9.42 18.25 -10.87
C ALA A 335 10.18 17.13 -10.16
N GLU A 336 10.45 17.34 -8.88
CA GLU A 336 11.03 16.32 -7.99
C GLU A 336 9.99 15.89 -6.95
N ILE A 337 10.14 14.69 -6.40
CA ILE A 337 9.30 14.23 -5.29
C ILE A 337 9.84 14.87 -4.01
N GLU A 338 9.07 15.75 -3.40
CA GLU A 338 9.42 16.40 -2.13
C GLU A 338 9.06 15.51 -0.94
N SER A 339 7.88 14.89 -0.97
CA SER A 339 7.43 13.99 0.09
C SER A 339 6.46 12.94 -0.43
N VAL A 340 6.37 11.82 0.28
CA VAL A 340 5.39 10.76 0.03
C VAL A 340 4.67 10.46 1.33
N ALA A 341 3.34 10.38 1.29
CA ALA A 341 2.56 10.10 2.49
C ALA A 341 2.68 8.62 2.90
N ASP A 342 2.87 8.38 4.21
CA ASP A 342 2.72 7.05 4.79
C ASP A 342 1.27 6.55 4.61
N VAL A 343 1.13 5.26 4.36
CA VAL A 343 -0.18 4.60 4.20
C VAL A 343 -0.60 3.97 5.52
N THR A 344 -1.89 4.05 5.86
CA THR A 344 -2.47 3.33 6.99
C THR A 344 -3.67 2.51 6.53
N ASP A 345 -3.66 1.21 6.87
CA ASP A 345 -4.75 0.26 6.56
C ASP A 345 -5.09 -0.60 7.77
N SER A 346 -6.26 -1.24 7.72
CA SER A 346 -6.69 -2.20 8.74
C SER A 346 -7.52 -3.36 8.21
N ILE A 347 -7.36 -4.54 8.80
CA ILE A 347 -8.09 -5.77 8.47
C ILE A 347 -8.39 -6.59 9.73
N ILE A 348 -9.23 -7.61 9.61
CA ILE A 348 -9.40 -8.64 10.65
C ILE A 348 -8.43 -9.80 10.38
N GLU A 349 -7.95 -10.46 11.42
CA GLU A 349 -7.10 -11.64 11.35
C GLU A 349 -7.64 -12.70 10.36
N GLN A 350 -6.73 -13.32 9.61
CA GLN A 350 -6.97 -14.30 8.53
C GLN A 350 -7.66 -13.73 7.27
N GLN A 351 -7.96 -12.43 7.20
CA GLN A 351 -8.41 -11.82 5.96
C GLN A 351 -7.25 -11.68 4.96
N LYS A 352 -7.54 -11.87 3.67
CA LYS A 352 -6.57 -11.61 2.60
C LYS A 352 -6.33 -10.10 2.48
N TYR A 353 -5.07 -9.69 2.35
CA TYR A 353 -4.69 -8.29 2.17
C TYR A 353 -3.66 -8.14 1.05
N GLU A 354 -3.88 -7.17 0.17
CA GLU A 354 -2.96 -6.78 -0.90
C GLU A 354 -2.54 -5.33 -0.65
N PRO A 355 -1.25 -5.05 -0.42
CA PRO A 355 -0.75 -3.68 -0.26
C PRO A 355 -1.08 -2.80 -1.48
N PRO A 356 -1.25 -1.48 -1.30
CA PRO A 356 -1.51 -0.58 -2.40
C PRO A 356 -0.35 -0.58 -3.40
N LYS A 357 -0.68 -0.45 -4.69
CA LYS A 357 0.32 -0.43 -5.78
C LYS A 357 0.90 0.96 -6.03
N THR A 358 0.20 2.00 -5.57
CA THR A 358 0.60 3.40 -5.68
C THR A 358 0.48 4.10 -4.33
N VAL A 359 1.15 5.24 -4.22
CA VAL A 359 1.08 6.16 -3.09
C VAL A 359 1.04 7.59 -3.62
N THR A 360 0.43 8.49 -2.85
CA THR A 360 0.39 9.91 -3.19
C THR A 360 1.73 10.57 -2.87
N ALA A 361 2.39 11.10 -3.89
CA ALA A 361 3.57 11.94 -3.78
C ALA A 361 3.20 13.41 -3.92
N THR A 362 3.84 14.27 -3.12
CA THR A 362 3.84 15.72 -3.28
C THR A 362 5.12 16.13 -4.00
N LYS A 363 4.98 16.92 -5.06
CA LYS A 363 6.08 17.37 -5.90
C LYS A 363 6.60 18.73 -5.46
N SER A 364 7.79 19.08 -5.92
CA SER A 364 8.45 20.38 -5.64
C SER A 364 7.67 21.61 -6.14
N ASP A 365 6.72 21.43 -7.07
CA ASP A 365 5.79 22.48 -7.51
C ASP A 365 4.53 22.61 -6.63
N GLY A 366 4.43 21.80 -5.56
CA GLY A 366 3.30 21.74 -4.62
C GLY A 366 2.11 20.91 -5.12
N SER A 367 2.15 20.37 -6.34
CA SER A 367 1.09 19.50 -6.84
C SER A 367 1.30 18.04 -6.40
N THR A 368 0.24 17.23 -6.43
CA THR A 368 0.28 15.82 -6.04
C THR A 368 0.10 14.89 -7.23
N GLU A 369 0.68 13.69 -7.14
CA GLU A 369 0.61 12.65 -8.18
C GLU A 369 0.67 11.25 -7.55
N GLU A 370 -0.09 10.30 -8.09
CA GLU A 370 0.00 8.90 -7.69
C GLU A 370 1.23 8.25 -8.34
N VAL A 371 2.15 7.76 -7.51
CA VAL A 371 3.40 7.14 -7.96
C VAL A 371 3.48 5.67 -7.55
N PRO A 372 4.06 4.78 -8.37
CA PRO A 372 4.23 3.38 -8.02
C PRO A 372 5.11 3.21 -6.77
N VAL A 373 4.72 2.28 -5.90
CA VAL A 373 5.49 1.88 -4.71
C VAL A 373 5.86 0.40 -4.79
N THR A 374 7.09 0.08 -4.40
CA THR A 374 7.53 -1.31 -4.19
C THR A 374 7.71 -1.55 -2.71
N TRP A 375 6.88 -2.42 -2.13
CA TRP A 375 6.98 -2.81 -0.73
C TRP A 375 8.04 -3.89 -0.51
N THR A 376 8.70 -3.87 0.66
CA THR A 376 9.69 -4.88 1.09
C THR A 376 9.08 -6.26 1.35
N LEU A 377 7.76 -6.37 1.37
CA LEU A 377 7.03 -7.61 1.64
C LEU A 377 6.90 -8.49 0.40
N SER A 378 7.18 -9.78 0.55
CA SER A 378 6.79 -10.81 -0.43
C SER A 378 5.35 -11.32 -0.22
N SER A 379 4.85 -11.29 1.02
CA SER A 379 3.44 -11.53 1.39
C SER A 379 3.19 -11.09 2.85
N VAL A 380 1.97 -10.67 3.19
CA VAL A 380 1.57 -10.41 4.58
C VAL A 380 0.81 -11.62 5.10
N GLN A 381 1.39 -12.34 6.07
CA GLN A 381 0.64 -13.33 6.84
C GLN A 381 -0.22 -12.63 7.88
N THR A 382 -1.54 -12.62 7.66
CA THR A 382 -2.50 -11.93 8.53
C THR A 382 -2.94 -12.78 9.71
N LEU A 383 -2.07 -13.70 10.16
CA LEU A 383 -2.38 -14.78 11.09
C LEU A 383 -2.39 -14.37 12.56
N LYS A 384 -1.82 -13.20 12.89
CA LYS A 384 -1.74 -12.70 14.25
C LYS A 384 -2.19 -11.23 14.31
N SER A 385 -3.07 -10.90 15.24
CA SER A 385 -3.43 -9.51 15.52
C SER A 385 -2.22 -8.66 15.93
N GLY A 386 -2.28 -7.36 15.66
CA GLY A 386 -1.23 -6.40 15.97
C GLY A 386 -1.05 -5.32 14.90
N THR A 387 -0.16 -4.36 15.18
CA THR A 387 0.22 -3.32 14.22
C THR A 387 1.57 -3.64 13.60
N TYR A 388 1.60 -3.71 12.28
CA TYR A 388 2.77 -4.00 11.48
C TYR A 388 3.17 -2.76 10.68
N ARG A 389 4.48 -2.54 10.52
CA ARG A 389 5.03 -1.46 9.71
C ARG A 389 5.89 -2.07 8.61
N PHE A 390 5.60 -1.70 7.37
CA PHE A 390 6.32 -2.20 6.21
C PHE A 390 6.94 -1.05 5.45
N GLU A 391 8.20 -1.21 5.07
CA GLU A 391 8.93 -0.22 4.30
C GLU A 391 8.64 -0.40 2.81
N GLY A 392 8.45 0.70 2.11
CA GLY A 392 8.30 0.78 0.67
C GLY A 392 9.30 1.75 0.05
N ARG A 393 9.58 1.55 -1.23
CA ARG A 393 10.46 2.38 -2.05
C ARG A 393 9.68 2.96 -3.22
N VAL A 394 9.89 4.24 -3.46
CA VAL A 394 9.36 4.99 -4.60
C VAL A 394 10.52 5.41 -5.48
N LYS A 395 10.38 5.28 -6.80
CA LYS A 395 11.44 5.67 -7.75
C LYS A 395 11.70 7.18 -7.65
N ASN A 396 12.96 7.59 -7.70
CA ASN A 396 13.42 8.99 -7.58
C ASN A 396 13.02 9.68 -6.26
N TYR A 397 12.75 8.90 -5.21
CA TYR A 397 12.56 9.38 -3.86
C TYR A 397 13.59 8.69 -2.95
N SER A 398 14.40 9.47 -2.24
CA SER A 398 15.51 8.94 -1.43
C SER A 398 15.02 8.27 -0.15
N ASP A 399 13.93 8.78 0.41
CA ASP A 399 13.41 8.32 1.69
C ASP A 399 12.48 7.12 1.51
N SER A 400 12.16 6.49 2.63
CA SER A 400 11.27 5.35 2.67
C SER A 400 9.84 5.82 2.92
N VAL A 401 8.88 5.21 2.22
CA VAL A 401 7.46 5.31 2.55
C VAL A 401 7.06 4.13 3.41
N PHE A 402 6.14 4.29 4.36
CA PHE A 402 5.73 3.20 5.23
C PHE A 402 4.25 2.89 5.12
N LEU A 403 3.93 1.60 5.14
CA LEU A 403 2.59 1.07 5.33
C LEU A 403 2.44 0.64 6.78
N LYS A 404 1.52 1.27 7.51
CA LYS A 404 1.06 0.83 8.83
C LYS A 404 -0.21 0.00 8.68
N LEU A 405 -0.09 -1.32 8.83
CA LEU A 405 -1.22 -2.24 8.78
C LEU A 405 -1.63 -2.66 10.19
N THR A 406 -2.90 -2.43 10.55
CA THR A 406 -3.47 -2.88 11.82
C THR A 406 -4.34 -4.12 11.61
N ILE A 407 -3.96 -5.24 12.23
CA ILE A 407 -4.72 -6.50 12.18
C ILE A 407 -5.49 -6.63 13.50
N TYR A 408 -6.81 -6.55 13.44
CA TYR A 408 -7.69 -6.76 14.58
C TYR A 408 -7.91 -8.25 14.85
N PRO A 409 -8.00 -8.67 16.13
CA PRO A 409 -8.19 -10.07 16.47
C PRO A 409 -9.55 -10.56 15.97
N LYS A 410 -9.64 -11.87 15.72
CA LYS A 410 -10.87 -12.53 15.24
C LYS A 410 -11.63 -13.10 16.42
N ALA A 411 -12.96 -12.95 16.41
CA ALA A 411 -13.82 -13.60 17.38
C ALA A 411 -13.63 -15.14 17.35
N SER A 412 -13.28 -15.71 18.50
CA SER A 412 -12.95 -17.13 18.67
C SER A 412 -14.15 -17.92 19.20
N LYS A 413 -14.59 -17.63 20.43
CA LYS A 413 -15.63 -18.40 21.12
C LYS A 413 -16.47 -17.50 22.04
N ALA A 414 -17.78 -17.70 22.03
CA ALA A 414 -18.69 -17.19 23.05
C ALA A 414 -19.02 -18.31 24.05
N GLU A 415 -18.92 -18.04 25.35
CA GLU A 415 -19.30 -19.01 26.38
C GLU A 415 -20.80 -19.05 26.59
N ASN A 416 -21.36 -20.24 26.80
CA ASN A 416 -22.78 -20.38 27.11
C ASN A 416 -23.10 -19.80 28.49
N ILE A 417 -24.26 -19.15 28.60
CA ILE A 417 -24.72 -18.51 29.84
C ILE A 417 -25.52 -19.54 30.64
N THR A 418 -25.33 -19.57 31.97
CA THR A 418 -26.17 -20.35 32.88
C THR A 418 -26.71 -19.46 33.99
N ALA A 419 -28.01 -19.54 34.25
CA ALA A 419 -28.68 -18.81 35.32
C ALA A 419 -29.67 -19.73 36.05
N GLU A 420 -30.04 -19.37 37.28
CA GLU A 420 -31.05 -20.08 38.07
C GLU A 420 -32.07 -19.08 38.65
N ILE A 421 -33.34 -19.48 38.64
CA ILE A 421 -34.46 -18.75 39.24
C ILE A 421 -35.36 -19.68 40.07
N ILE A 422 -36.20 -19.11 40.92
CA ILE A 422 -37.26 -19.86 41.61
C ILE A 422 -38.51 -19.98 40.75
N LEU A 423 -39.22 -21.10 40.93
CA LEU A 423 -40.51 -21.36 40.32
C LEU A 423 -41.47 -20.17 40.49
N GLY A 424 -41.90 -19.57 39.37
CA GLY A 424 -42.82 -18.43 39.35
C GLY A 424 -42.16 -17.05 39.20
N GLU A 425 -40.83 -16.96 39.26
CA GLU A 425 -40.09 -15.72 39.00
C GLU A 425 -39.91 -15.46 37.49
N SER A 426 -39.63 -14.20 37.13
CA SER A 426 -39.27 -13.79 35.78
C SER A 426 -37.76 -13.73 35.60
N TYR A 427 -37.27 -13.96 34.38
CA TYR A 427 -35.86 -13.83 34.02
C TYR A 427 -35.70 -12.99 32.75
N ASP A 428 -34.95 -11.89 32.86
CA ASP A 428 -34.60 -11.04 31.72
C ASP A 428 -33.36 -11.59 31.01
N PHE A 429 -33.48 -11.81 29.71
CA PHE A 429 -32.40 -12.36 28.90
C PHE A 429 -31.36 -11.25 28.67
N PRO A 430 -30.06 -11.56 28.74
CA PRO A 430 -29.02 -10.54 28.59
C PRO A 430 -29.02 -9.96 27.18
N GLU A 431 -28.85 -8.64 27.06
CA GLU A 431 -28.82 -7.93 25.77
C GLU A 431 -27.46 -8.04 25.07
N THR A 432 -26.40 -8.31 25.84
CA THR A 432 -25.02 -8.47 25.34
C THR A 432 -24.35 -9.68 25.95
N VAL A 433 -23.31 -10.18 25.26
CA VAL A 433 -22.51 -11.33 25.66
C VAL A 433 -21.03 -11.03 25.47
N GLU A 434 -20.18 -11.53 26.36
CA GLU A 434 -18.73 -11.48 26.17
C GLU A 434 -18.28 -12.59 25.21
N VAL A 435 -17.46 -12.21 24.24
CA VAL A 435 -16.88 -13.10 23.24
C VAL A 435 -15.37 -13.06 23.39
N ALA A 436 -14.75 -14.22 23.52
CA ALA A 436 -13.30 -14.34 23.52
C ALA A 436 -12.75 -14.12 22.11
N MET A 437 -11.71 -13.31 22.01
CA MET A 437 -10.99 -12.99 20.80
C MET A 437 -9.77 -13.92 20.64
N SER A 438 -9.21 -13.99 19.44
CA SER A 438 -8.08 -14.90 19.13
C SER A 438 -6.79 -14.56 19.87
N ASP A 439 -6.65 -13.35 20.39
CA ASP A 439 -5.52 -12.90 21.20
C ASP A 439 -5.71 -13.08 22.72
N GLY A 440 -6.82 -13.69 23.14
CA GLY A 440 -7.16 -13.91 24.55
C GLY A 440 -7.92 -12.77 25.21
N SER A 441 -8.10 -11.63 24.54
CA SER A 441 -8.98 -10.56 25.03
C SER A 441 -10.47 -10.95 24.92
N SER A 442 -11.35 -10.18 25.56
CA SER A 442 -12.79 -10.31 25.42
C SER A 442 -13.44 -9.00 24.97
N GLU A 443 -14.47 -9.13 24.13
CA GLU A 443 -15.27 -8.01 23.65
C GLU A 443 -16.76 -8.30 23.85
N THR A 444 -17.55 -7.26 24.09
CA THR A 444 -19.00 -7.38 24.27
C THR A 444 -19.73 -7.24 22.95
N TYR A 445 -20.55 -8.23 22.60
CA TYR A 445 -21.39 -8.22 21.41
C TYR A 445 -22.87 -8.23 21.75
N PRO A 446 -23.73 -7.52 21.00
CA PRO A 446 -25.17 -7.67 21.11
C PRO A 446 -25.61 -9.11 20.80
N VAL A 447 -26.62 -9.60 21.54
CA VAL A 447 -27.22 -10.91 21.30
C VAL A 447 -28.72 -10.76 21.05
N THR A 448 -29.21 -11.46 20.03
CA THR A 448 -30.64 -11.61 19.77
C THR A 448 -31.07 -13.02 20.11
N TRP A 449 -31.98 -13.16 21.08
CA TRP A 449 -32.53 -14.44 21.52
C TRP A 449 -33.75 -14.85 20.70
N ASN A 450 -33.86 -16.15 20.41
CA ASN A 450 -34.98 -16.70 19.63
C ASN A 450 -36.34 -16.59 20.37
N THR A 451 -36.31 -16.44 21.69
CA THR A 451 -37.46 -16.11 22.54
C THR A 451 -36.98 -15.16 23.63
N LYS A 452 -37.88 -14.32 24.15
CA LYS A 452 -37.58 -13.35 25.22
C LYS A 452 -38.34 -13.62 26.52
N ILE A 453 -39.34 -14.49 26.51
CA ILE A 453 -40.20 -14.77 27.67
C ILE A 453 -40.64 -16.24 27.63
N VAL A 454 -40.45 -16.96 28.73
CA VAL A 454 -40.88 -18.37 28.87
C VAL A 454 -41.68 -18.51 30.16
N PRO A 455 -42.87 -19.14 30.14
CA PRO A 455 -43.60 -19.45 31.37
C PRO A 455 -42.89 -20.58 32.13
N LEU A 456 -42.23 -20.23 33.22
CA LEU A 456 -41.43 -21.15 34.05
C LEU A 456 -42.28 -21.67 35.21
N ASN A 457 -43.37 -22.36 34.86
CA ASN A 457 -44.36 -22.88 35.81
C ASN A 457 -44.06 -24.33 36.28
N LYS A 458 -42.88 -24.86 35.92
CA LYS A 458 -42.39 -26.16 36.38
C LYS A 458 -40.90 -26.07 36.70
N ALA A 459 -40.47 -26.72 37.77
CA ALA A 459 -39.06 -26.88 38.07
C ALA A 459 -38.40 -27.75 36.99
N GLY A 460 -37.20 -27.38 36.55
CA GLY A 460 -36.51 -28.03 35.44
C GLY A 460 -35.38 -27.20 34.85
N SER A 461 -34.74 -27.71 33.81
CA SER A 461 -33.69 -27.00 33.07
C SER A 461 -34.20 -26.66 31.68
N TYR A 462 -34.11 -25.38 31.30
CA TYR A 462 -34.58 -24.84 30.03
C TYR A 462 -33.40 -24.29 29.25
N SER A 463 -33.40 -24.45 27.92
CA SER A 463 -32.32 -23.97 27.06
C SER A 463 -32.85 -23.07 25.95
N PHE A 464 -32.20 -21.93 25.77
CA PHE A 464 -32.52 -20.92 24.77
C PHE A 464 -31.31 -20.65 23.90
N GLN A 465 -31.54 -20.50 22.59
CA GLN A 465 -30.51 -20.18 21.62
C GLN A 465 -30.59 -18.70 21.25
N GLY A 466 -29.42 -18.06 21.15
CA GLY A 466 -29.24 -16.69 20.70
C GLY A 466 -28.25 -16.60 19.54
N THR A 467 -28.39 -15.56 18.73
CA THR A 467 -27.47 -15.20 17.64
C THR A 467 -26.70 -13.96 18.05
N ILE A 468 -25.38 -14.00 17.90
CA ILE A 468 -24.51 -12.87 18.23
C ILE A 468 -24.39 -11.97 17.00
N GLU A 469 -24.67 -10.69 17.15
CA GLU A 469 -24.67 -9.74 16.04
C GLU A 469 -23.27 -9.59 15.43
N GLY A 470 -23.17 -9.59 14.10
CA GLY A 470 -21.88 -9.49 13.39
C GLY A 470 -21.03 -10.76 13.37
N LEU A 471 -21.46 -11.83 14.07
CA LEU A 471 -20.72 -13.09 14.16
C LEU A 471 -21.55 -14.28 13.64
N THR A 472 -20.86 -15.32 13.17
CA THR A 472 -21.52 -16.57 12.72
C THR A 472 -21.87 -17.52 13.87
N GLN A 473 -21.28 -17.28 15.05
CA GLN A 473 -21.42 -18.10 16.24
C GLN A 473 -22.79 -17.92 16.90
N LYS A 474 -23.37 -19.02 17.40
CA LYS A 474 -24.57 -19.01 18.25
C LYS A 474 -24.17 -19.21 19.71
N ILE A 475 -25.03 -18.73 20.61
CA ILE A 475 -24.85 -18.86 22.06
C ILE A 475 -26.06 -19.54 22.69
N THR A 476 -25.83 -20.30 23.76
CA THR A 476 -26.89 -20.94 24.54
C THR A 476 -27.02 -20.30 25.92
N LEU A 477 -28.23 -19.96 26.33
CA LEU A 477 -28.60 -19.67 27.72
C LEU A 477 -29.30 -20.91 28.31
N THR A 478 -28.78 -21.43 29.41
CA THR A 478 -29.43 -22.49 30.20
C THR A 478 -30.00 -21.89 31.48
N LEU A 479 -31.32 -21.94 31.64
CA LEU A 479 -32.03 -21.43 32.79
C LEU A 479 -32.55 -22.60 33.64
N LYS A 480 -32.08 -22.71 34.87
CA LYS A 480 -32.54 -23.69 35.85
C LYS A 480 -33.65 -23.08 36.71
N VAL A 481 -34.79 -23.76 36.78
CA VAL A 481 -35.93 -23.37 37.61
C VAL A 481 -35.99 -24.34 38.78
N SER A 482 -35.84 -23.83 39.99
CA SER A 482 -35.82 -24.62 41.22
C SER A 482 -37.01 -24.30 42.11
N GLU A 483 -37.41 -25.27 42.94
CA GLU A 483 -38.32 -24.99 44.05
C GLU A 483 -37.62 -24.15 45.12
N ASP A 484 -38.39 -23.27 45.78
CA ASP A 484 -37.88 -22.48 46.87
C ASP A 484 -37.69 -23.35 48.11
N ALA A 485 -36.47 -23.43 48.59
CA ALA A 485 -36.11 -24.31 49.70
C ALA A 485 -35.34 -23.54 50.76
N LYS A 486 -35.59 -23.87 52.02
CA LYS A 486 -34.85 -23.31 53.15
C LYS A 486 -33.39 -23.68 53.06
N ILE A 487 -32.50 -22.70 53.16
CA ILE A 487 -31.05 -22.90 53.22
C ILE A 487 -30.64 -23.20 54.66
N THR A 488 -29.76 -24.18 54.83
CA THR A 488 -29.15 -24.51 56.12
C THR A 488 -27.68 -24.12 56.06
N PHE A 489 -27.26 -23.29 57.01
CA PHE A 489 -25.87 -22.91 57.23
C PHE A 489 -25.34 -23.67 58.45
N THR A 490 -24.18 -24.31 58.31
CA THR A 490 -23.55 -25.06 59.41
C THR A 490 -22.72 -24.17 60.31
N ASP A 491 -22.17 -23.09 59.77
CA ASP A 491 -21.37 -22.07 60.46
C ASP A 491 -22.28 -20.92 60.93
N SER A 492 -22.22 -20.60 62.23
CA SER A 492 -23.04 -19.53 62.82
C SER A 492 -22.63 -18.13 62.37
N GLU A 493 -21.34 -17.93 62.08
CA GLU A 493 -20.80 -16.65 61.64
C GLU A 493 -21.16 -16.40 60.18
N LEU A 494 -21.03 -17.40 59.31
CA LEU A 494 -21.53 -17.32 57.93
C LEU A 494 -23.04 -17.04 57.91
N HIS A 495 -23.82 -17.76 58.71
CA HIS A 495 -25.26 -17.56 58.79
C HIS A 495 -25.58 -16.12 59.23
N SER A 496 -24.85 -15.60 60.21
CA SER A 496 -25.00 -14.22 60.69
C SER A 496 -24.59 -13.19 59.65
N ALA A 497 -23.48 -13.40 58.94
CA ALA A 497 -22.99 -12.54 57.88
C ALA A 497 -23.98 -12.46 56.70
N VAL A 498 -24.52 -13.61 56.27
CA VAL A 498 -25.57 -13.67 55.23
C VAL A 498 -26.84 -12.98 55.71
N ARG A 499 -27.27 -13.17 56.96
CA ARG A 499 -28.45 -12.47 57.50
C ARG A 499 -28.26 -10.95 57.49
N ARG A 500 -27.09 -10.46 57.89
CA ARG A 500 -26.75 -9.03 57.82
C ARG A 500 -26.84 -8.51 56.38
N LYS A 501 -26.31 -9.27 55.42
CA LYS A 501 -26.39 -8.93 53.99
C LYS A 501 -27.82 -8.87 53.46
N LEU A 502 -28.69 -9.76 53.94
CA LEU A 502 -30.10 -9.85 53.55
C LEU A 502 -31.01 -8.92 54.36
N HIS A 503 -30.50 -8.23 55.38
CA HIS A 503 -31.28 -7.44 56.33
C HIS A 503 -32.39 -8.24 57.05
N LYS A 504 -32.12 -9.53 57.35
CA LYS A 504 -33.07 -10.42 58.04
C LYS A 504 -32.83 -10.50 59.55
N SER A 505 -33.91 -10.64 60.31
CA SER A 505 -33.88 -10.83 61.76
C SER A 505 -33.46 -12.26 62.15
N SER A 506 -33.14 -12.47 63.44
CA SER A 506 -32.63 -13.76 63.95
C SER A 506 -33.65 -14.90 63.92
N SER A 507 -34.95 -14.60 63.88
CA SER A 507 -36.04 -15.58 63.79
C SER A 507 -36.42 -15.93 62.35
N GLU A 508 -36.02 -15.13 61.37
CA GLU A 508 -36.34 -15.37 59.97
C GLU A 508 -35.46 -16.48 59.37
N SER A 509 -36.10 -17.33 58.56
CA SER A 509 -35.41 -18.35 57.76
C SER A 509 -34.93 -17.74 56.45
N ILE A 510 -33.78 -18.21 55.98
CA ILE A 510 -33.24 -17.87 54.65
C ILE A 510 -33.61 -19.00 53.69
N TYR A 511 -34.14 -18.64 52.54
CA TYR A 511 -34.56 -19.49 51.44
C TYR A 511 -33.69 -19.22 50.21
N LYS A 512 -33.82 -20.06 49.18
CA LYS A 512 -33.08 -19.87 47.93
C LYS A 512 -33.47 -18.57 47.25
N SER A 513 -34.75 -18.25 47.19
CA SER A 513 -35.26 -16.98 46.65
C SER A 513 -34.54 -15.76 47.22
N ASP A 514 -34.24 -15.78 48.52
CA ASP A 514 -33.57 -14.65 49.18
C ASP A 514 -32.16 -14.35 48.66
N VAL A 515 -31.47 -15.34 48.08
CA VAL A 515 -30.04 -15.24 47.75
C VAL A 515 -29.75 -15.18 46.26
N LEU A 516 -30.74 -15.42 45.40
CA LEU A 516 -30.52 -15.48 43.94
C LEU A 516 -30.13 -14.14 43.33
N ASP A 517 -30.57 -13.02 43.90
CA ASP A 517 -30.21 -11.68 43.43
C ASP A 517 -28.83 -11.22 43.93
N ILE A 518 -28.20 -11.99 44.83
CA ILE A 518 -26.88 -11.65 45.36
C ILE A 518 -25.80 -11.99 44.33
N THR A 519 -25.19 -10.94 43.80
CA THR A 519 -24.08 -11.04 42.83
C THR A 519 -22.70 -10.77 43.43
N SER A 520 -22.65 -10.19 44.64
CA SER A 520 -21.39 -9.87 45.32
C SER A 520 -21.52 -10.00 46.85
N LEU A 521 -20.55 -10.67 47.46
CA LEU A 521 -20.40 -10.88 48.89
C LEU A 521 -18.98 -10.53 49.34
N ASN A 522 -18.89 -9.83 50.47
CA ASN A 522 -17.65 -9.59 51.18
C ASN A 522 -17.87 -9.92 52.65
N PHE A 523 -17.19 -10.98 53.08
CA PHE A 523 -17.17 -11.51 54.44
C PHE A 523 -15.73 -11.65 54.93
N ARG A 524 -14.86 -10.68 54.58
CA ARG A 524 -13.49 -10.64 55.06
C ARG A 524 -13.46 -10.35 56.56
N ASN A 525 -12.69 -11.11 57.34
CA ASN A 525 -12.61 -10.97 58.81
C ASN A 525 -13.94 -11.23 59.55
N ASP A 526 -14.74 -12.19 59.08
CA ASP A 526 -16.02 -12.55 59.72
C ASP A 526 -15.90 -13.83 60.58
N ASP A 527 -14.67 -14.30 60.88
CA ASP A 527 -14.39 -15.51 61.67
C ASP A 527 -15.05 -16.80 61.13
N ILE A 528 -15.23 -16.89 59.81
CA ILE A 528 -15.94 -17.99 59.15
C ILE A 528 -15.02 -19.21 59.00
N THR A 529 -15.56 -20.41 59.26
CA THR A 529 -14.82 -21.69 59.16
C THR A 529 -15.41 -22.68 58.15
N ASP A 530 -16.69 -22.60 57.82
CA ASP A 530 -17.39 -23.54 56.93
C ASP A 530 -18.35 -22.79 55.97
N LEU A 531 -18.15 -22.97 54.67
CA LEU A 531 -18.93 -22.30 53.62
C LEU A 531 -20.24 -23.01 53.25
N THR A 532 -20.62 -24.09 53.94
CA THR A 532 -21.85 -24.82 53.65
C THR A 532 -23.08 -23.91 53.72
N GLY A 533 -23.89 -23.94 52.67
CA GLY A 533 -25.01 -23.02 52.43
C GLY A 533 -24.72 -22.00 51.33
N LEU A 534 -23.44 -21.69 51.05
CA LEU A 534 -23.10 -20.80 49.93
C LEU A 534 -23.35 -21.42 48.56
N GLU A 535 -23.49 -22.73 48.42
CA GLU A 535 -23.71 -23.40 47.13
C GLU A 535 -25.01 -22.97 46.41
N TYR A 536 -25.92 -22.29 47.12
CA TYR A 536 -27.18 -21.77 46.59
C TYR A 536 -27.06 -20.34 46.03
N PHE A 537 -25.94 -19.66 46.23
CA PHE A 537 -25.68 -18.31 45.70
C PHE A 537 -25.18 -18.39 44.25
N VAL A 538 -25.91 -19.12 43.41
CA VAL A 538 -25.47 -19.56 42.08
C VAL A 538 -25.26 -18.41 41.08
N ASN A 539 -25.80 -17.22 41.35
CA ASN A 539 -25.59 -16.01 40.56
C ASN A 539 -24.45 -15.11 41.09
N LEU A 540 -23.72 -15.57 42.11
CA LEU A 540 -22.60 -14.84 42.70
C LEU A 540 -21.44 -14.72 41.71
N LYS A 541 -20.97 -13.49 41.50
CA LYS A 541 -19.86 -13.13 40.60
C LYS A 541 -18.60 -12.76 41.37
N THR A 542 -18.77 -12.18 42.57
CA THR A 542 -17.66 -11.75 43.43
C THR A 542 -17.83 -12.30 44.84
N LEU A 543 -16.80 -12.98 45.35
CA LEU A 543 -16.74 -13.44 46.74
C LEU A 543 -15.39 -13.08 47.35
N ASP A 544 -15.42 -12.30 48.43
CA ASP A 544 -14.27 -12.06 49.29
C ASP A 544 -14.53 -12.69 50.66
N VAL A 545 -13.75 -13.71 51.00
CA VAL A 545 -13.76 -14.40 52.29
C VAL A 545 -12.33 -14.50 52.83
N GLY A 546 -11.47 -13.54 52.46
CA GLY A 546 -10.10 -13.51 52.97
C GLY A 546 -10.01 -13.22 54.48
N ASN A 547 -8.88 -13.51 55.10
CA ASN A 547 -8.65 -13.35 56.54
C ASN A 547 -9.77 -14.00 57.38
N ASN A 548 -9.95 -15.30 57.22
CA ASN A 548 -10.89 -16.13 57.98
C ASN A 548 -10.17 -17.43 58.39
N GLN A 549 -10.88 -18.47 58.81
CA GLN A 549 -10.31 -19.74 59.28
C GLN A 549 -10.96 -20.93 58.55
N LEU A 550 -11.06 -20.83 57.22
CA LEU A 550 -11.83 -21.77 56.41
C LEU A 550 -11.23 -23.18 56.41
N THR A 551 -12.03 -24.16 56.84
CA THR A 551 -11.70 -25.59 56.79
C THR A 551 -12.55 -26.36 55.77
N LYS A 552 -13.68 -25.79 55.33
CA LYS A 552 -14.61 -26.44 54.38
C LYS A 552 -15.09 -25.48 53.31
N ILE A 553 -14.56 -25.65 52.10
CA ILE A 553 -14.85 -24.81 50.94
C ILE A 553 -15.60 -25.54 49.81
N ALA A 554 -16.11 -26.75 50.04
CA ALA A 554 -16.74 -27.58 49.00
C ALA A 554 -17.93 -26.88 48.30
N ALA A 555 -18.64 -26.00 49.01
CA ALA A 555 -19.73 -25.19 48.48
C ALA A 555 -19.31 -24.33 47.27
N LEU A 556 -18.05 -23.86 47.24
CA LEU A 556 -17.53 -23.03 46.15
C LEU A 556 -17.64 -23.72 44.80
N GLY A 557 -17.46 -25.04 44.73
CA GLY A 557 -17.47 -25.78 43.46
C GLY A 557 -18.80 -25.72 42.69
N LYS A 558 -19.88 -25.20 43.29
CA LYS A 558 -21.17 -24.95 42.64
C LYS A 558 -21.31 -23.54 42.07
N LEU A 559 -20.46 -22.60 42.47
CA LEU A 559 -20.55 -21.18 42.13
C LEU A 559 -19.85 -20.84 40.81
N LYS A 560 -20.28 -21.51 39.73
CA LYS A 560 -19.62 -21.45 38.41
C LYS A 560 -19.64 -20.07 37.74
N ASN A 561 -20.42 -19.13 38.26
CA ASN A 561 -20.52 -17.75 37.76
C ASN A 561 -19.51 -16.79 38.43
N LEU A 562 -18.70 -17.28 39.38
CA LEU A 562 -17.65 -16.48 40.01
C LEU A 562 -16.62 -16.01 38.97
N ARG A 563 -16.38 -14.70 38.96
CA ARG A 563 -15.32 -14.01 38.20
C ARG A 563 -14.17 -13.60 39.12
N THR A 564 -14.50 -13.24 40.36
CA THR A 564 -13.54 -12.78 41.36
C THR A 564 -13.72 -13.58 42.65
N LEU A 565 -12.66 -14.24 43.10
CA LEU A 565 -12.64 -15.01 44.34
C LEU A 565 -11.40 -14.66 45.15
N LYS A 566 -11.60 -14.26 46.40
CA LYS A 566 -10.52 -14.01 47.38
C LYS A 566 -10.69 -14.93 48.56
N LEU A 567 -9.65 -15.72 48.80
CA LEU A 567 -9.52 -16.75 49.83
C LEU A 567 -8.19 -16.59 50.59
N ASN A 568 -7.50 -15.45 50.42
CA ASN A 568 -6.21 -15.22 51.05
C ASN A 568 -6.33 -15.29 52.58
N ASP A 569 -5.30 -15.75 53.27
CA ASP A 569 -5.26 -15.79 54.75
C ASP A 569 -6.42 -16.61 55.34
N ASN A 570 -6.42 -17.92 55.06
CA ASN A 570 -7.47 -18.85 55.52
C ASN A 570 -6.97 -20.19 56.06
N GLY A 571 -5.67 -20.46 55.93
CA GLY A 571 -5.07 -21.74 56.32
C GLY A 571 -5.49 -22.94 55.47
N LEU A 572 -5.88 -22.71 54.21
CA LEU A 572 -6.31 -23.76 53.29
C LEU A 572 -5.15 -24.66 52.86
N LYS A 573 -5.38 -25.97 52.82
CA LYS A 573 -4.44 -26.96 52.26
C LYS A 573 -4.95 -27.59 50.97
N ASP A 574 -6.27 -27.75 50.87
CA ASP A 574 -6.95 -28.34 49.71
C ASP A 574 -7.84 -27.30 49.02
N VAL A 575 -7.58 -27.10 47.74
CA VAL A 575 -8.35 -26.22 46.84
C VAL A 575 -9.03 -26.99 45.72
N SER A 576 -9.26 -28.29 45.89
CA SER A 576 -9.93 -29.16 44.92
C SER A 576 -11.30 -28.64 44.46
N ALA A 577 -12.02 -27.94 45.34
CA ALA A 577 -13.31 -27.31 45.04
C ALA A 577 -13.23 -26.25 43.93
N LEU A 578 -12.07 -25.64 43.70
CA LEU A 578 -11.90 -24.56 42.72
C LEU A 578 -11.86 -25.06 41.27
N LYS A 579 -11.59 -26.35 41.04
CA LYS A 579 -11.39 -26.93 39.70
C LYS A 579 -12.55 -26.67 38.73
N THR A 580 -13.77 -26.49 39.23
CA THR A 580 -14.97 -26.27 38.42
C THR A 580 -15.23 -24.79 38.08
N LEU A 581 -14.46 -23.86 38.62
CA LEU A 581 -14.67 -22.42 38.54
C LEU A 581 -14.00 -21.78 37.31
N THR A 582 -14.14 -22.40 36.14
CA THR A 582 -13.45 -22.03 34.90
C THR A 582 -13.71 -20.60 34.40
N SER A 583 -14.73 -19.95 34.98
CA SER A 583 -15.15 -18.58 34.76
C SER A 583 -14.29 -17.52 35.45
N LEU A 584 -13.42 -17.90 36.38
CA LEU A 584 -12.61 -16.98 37.19
C LEU A 584 -11.62 -16.19 36.31
N THR A 585 -11.60 -14.88 36.50
CA THR A 585 -10.61 -13.97 35.91
C THR A 585 -9.64 -13.41 36.96
N TYR A 586 -10.08 -13.40 38.22
CA TYR A 586 -9.28 -12.99 39.38
C TYR A 586 -9.39 -14.04 40.48
N LEU A 587 -8.24 -14.57 40.92
CA LEU A 587 -8.15 -15.48 42.05
C LEU A 587 -7.03 -15.05 42.99
N ASP A 588 -7.36 -14.93 44.26
CA ASP A 588 -6.39 -14.67 45.33
C ASP A 588 -6.49 -15.78 46.38
N ILE A 589 -5.44 -16.59 46.47
CA ILE A 589 -5.29 -17.69 47.44
C ILE A 589 -3.93 -17.57 48.17
N SER A 590 -3.35 -16.37 48.22
CA SER A 590 -2.11 -16.11 48.97
C SER A 590 -2.28 -16.40 50.47
N ASP A 591 -1.19 -16.47 51.23
CA ASP A 591 -1.23 -16.61 52.70
C ASP A 591 -2.06 -17.84 53.15
N ASN A 592 -1.75 -19.00 52.58
CA ASN A 592 -2.43 -20.25 52.90
C ASN A 592 -1.38 -21.37 53.09
N TYR A 593 -1.80 -22.63 53.12
CA TYR A 593 -0.90 -23.78 53.26
C TYR A 593 -1.02 -24.76 52.09
N ILE A 594 -1.22 -24.23 50.86
CA ILE A 594 -1.49 -25.02 49.65
C ILE A 594 -0.19 -25.49 49.00
N THR A 595 -0.06 -26.81 48.84
CA THR A 595 1.11 -27.42 48.16
C THR A 595 0.76 -28.05 46.81
N ASN A 596 -0.53 -28.21 46.48
CA ASN A 596 -0.99 -28.81 45.24
C ASN A 596 -1.90 -27.87 44.44
N PHE A 597 -1.33 -27.24 43.42
CA PHE A 597 -2.05 -26.31 42.54
C PHE A 597 -2.68 -26.97 41.29
N THR A 598 -2.66 -28.29 41.17
CA THR A 598 -3.28 -29.01 40.04
C THR A 598 -4.77 -28.64 39.82
N PRO A 599 -5.59 -28.39 40.86
CA PRO A 599 -6.97 -27.93 40.67
C PRO A 599 -7.11 -26.66 39.84
N LEU A 600 -6.07 -25.82 39.76
CA LEU A 600 -6.11 -24.57 39.02
C LEU A 600 -5.96 -24.78 37.51
N LYS A 601 -5.39 -25.89 37.02
CA LYS A 601 -5.05 -26.10 35.60
C LYS A 601 -6.17 -25.77 34.59
N GLY A 602 -7.44 -25.93 34.97
CA GLY A 602 -8.59 -25.66 34.11
C GLY A 602 -9.12 -24.22 34.12
N LEU A 603 -8.56 -23.32 34.94
CA LEU A 603 -9.03 -21.95 35.12
C LEU A 603 -8.42 -21.00 34.07
N THR A 604 -8.55 -21.37 32.80
CA THR A 604 -7.83 -20.75 31.67
C THR A 604 -8.17 -19.28 31.42
N GLN A 605 -9.21 -18.74 32.07
CA GLN A 605 -9.65 -17.35 31.92
C GLN A 605 -8.98 -16.40 32.94
N LEU A 606 -8.11 -16.90 33.83
CA LEU A 606 -7.41 -16.08 34.81
C LEU A 606 -6.48 -15.06 34.14
N THR A 607 -6.64 -13.79 34.51
CA THR A 607 -5.71 -12.70 34.15
C THR A 607 -4.96 -12.18 35.38
N THR A 608 -5.53 -12.35 36.58
CA THR A 608 -4.89 -12.03 37.86
C THR A 608 -4.90 -13.26 38.76
N LEU A 609 -3.72 -13.66 39.25
CA LEU A 609 -3.56 -14.79 40.15
C LEU A 609 -2.54 -14.46 41.25
N TYR A 610 -2.96 -14.53 42.51
CA TYR A 610 -2.10 -14.35 43.67
C TYR A 610 -1.97 -15.65 44.46
N LEU A 611 -0.72 -16.07 44.68
CA LEU A 611 -0.35 -17.36 45.26
C LEU A 611 0.69 -17.23 46.37
N ASP A 612 1.26 -16.05 46.61
CA ASP A 612 2.41 -15.91 47.50
C ASP A 612 2.10 -16.40 48.93
N ASP A 613 3.15 -16.72 49.70
CA ASP A 613 3.01 -17.16 51.09
C ASP A 613 2.12 -18.43 51.27
N ASN A 614 2.27 -19.41 50.37
CA ASN A 614 1.69 -20.75 50.50
C ASN A 614 2.69 -21.78 51.06
N GLU A 615 3.15 -21.57 52.29
CA GLU A 615 4.14 -22.42 52.95
C GLU A 615 3.47 -23.61 53.69
N PRO A 616 4.16 -24.71 54.05
CA PRO A 616 3.59 -25.75 54.90
C PRO A 616 3.56 -25.25 56.35
N PHE A 617 2.52 -25.62 57.10
CA PHE A 617 2.39 -25.28 58.53
C PHE A 617 3.55 -25.80 59.40
N ASP A 618 4.24 -26.85 58.96
CA ASP A 618 5.42 -27.34 59.65
C ASP A 618 6.60 -26.45 59.24
N ASP A 619 7.16 -25.73 60.21
CA ASP A 619 8.23 -24.74 60.14
C ASP A 619 9.52 -25.34 59.51
N VAL A 620 9.49 -25.55 58.20
CA VAL A 620 10.64 -25.99 57.42
C VAL A 620 11.40 -24.73 57.05
N ASP A 621 12.36 -24.35 57.91
CA ASP A 621 13.32 -23.27 57.66
C ASP A 621 13.81 -23.30 56.20
N GLY A 622 13.49 -22.26 55.43
CA GLY A 622 13.91 -22.10 54.04
C GLY A 622 13.07 -22.85 53.00
N TYR A 623 11.84 -23.28 53.32
CA TYR A 623 10.90 -23.76 52.32
C TYR A 623 10.52 -22.63 51.36
N THR A 624 10.66 -22.87 50.06
CA THR A 624 10.14 -21.98 49.01
C THR A 624 9.11 -22.76 48.22
N PRO A 625 7.84 -22.33 48.17
CA PRO A 625 6.82 -23.03 47.39
C PRO A 625 7.21 -23.13 45.91
N ASP A 626 7.10 -24.32 45.32
CA ASP A 626 7.38 -24.51 43.89
C ASP A 626 6.16 -24.16 43.04
N TYR A 627 6.15 -22.93 42.52
CA TYR A 627 5.13 -22.45 41.59
C TYR A 627 5.44 -22.78 40.11
N SER A 628 6.54 -23.47 39.81
CA SER A 628 6.90 -23.82 38.42
C SER A 628 5.83 -24.64 37.68
N PRO A 629 4.99 -25.50 38.31
CA PRO A 629 3.89 -26.17 37.63
C PRO A 629 2.84 -25.21 37.06
N ILE A 630 2.74 -23.99 37.59
CA ILE A 630 1.82 -22.95 37.10
C ILE A 630 2.26 -22.42 35.73
N ARG A 631 3.57 -22.46 35.40
CA ARG A 631 4.08 -22.08 34.06
C ARG A 631 3.45 -22.89 32.94
N ALA A 632 3.10 -24.14 33.23
CA ALA A 632 2.49 -25.03 32.24
C ALA A 632 0.98 -24.78 32.05
N TYR A 633 0.36 -23.93 32.87
CA TYR A 633 -1.08 -23.68 32.87
C TYR A 633 -1.46 -22.33 32.29
N TYR A 634 -0.65 -21.30 32.51
CA TYR A 634 -0.94 -19.93 32.08
C TYR A 634 0.27 -19.31 31.39
N ASP A 635 0.07 -18.94 30.11
CA ASP A 635 1.15 -18.36 29.30
C ASP A 635 1.31 -16.85 29.52
N ASN A 636 0.26 -16.12 29.93
CA ASN A 636 0.27 -14.64 30.03
C ASN A 636 -0.68 -14.08 31.12
N LEU A 637 -0.34 -14.22 32.41
CA LEU A 637 -1.04 -13.48 33.48
C LEU A 637 -0.66 -11.99 33.45
N ASP A 638 -1.64 -11.09 33.54
CA ASP A 638 -1.43 -9.64 33.59
C ASP A 638 -0.84 -9.20 34.95
N LYS A 639 -1.31 -9.84 36.04
CA LYS A 639 -0.91 -9.53 37.41
C LYS A 639 -0.70 -10.81 38.21
N LYS A 640 0.43 -10.87 38.93
CA LYS A 640 0.81 -11.96 39.84
C LYS A 640 1.81 -11.45 40.89
N ASP A 641 1.86 -12.13 42.02
CA ASP A 641 2.74 -11.85 43.15
C ASP A 641 3.91 -12.86 43.27
N PHE A 642 3.84 -13.99 42.59
CA PHE A 642 4.87 -15.04 42.61
C PHE A 642 5.81 -15.01 41.39
N SER A 643 7.03 -15.50 41.57
CA SER A 643 7.92 -15.80 40.46
C SER A 643 7.56 -17.17 39.88
N LEU A 644 7.20 -17.17 38.59
CA LEU A 644 7.17 -18.40 37.81
C LEU A 644 8.57 -18.95 37.74
#